data_AF-A0A7W0HUJ6-F1
#
_entry.id   AF-A0A7W0HUJ6-F1
#
_cell.length_a   1.000
_cell.length_b   1.000
_cell.length_c   1.000
_cell.angle_alpha   90.00
_cell.angle_beta   90.00
_cell.angle_gamma   90.00
#
_symmetry.space_group_name_H-M   'P 1'
#
loop_
_entity.id
_entity.type
_entity.pdbx_description
1 polymer ?
#
loop_
_entity_poly.entity_id
_entity_poly.type
_entity_poly.pdbx_seq_one_letter_code
_entity_poly.pdbx_strand_id
1 'polypeptide(L)'
;MADPIESRRGELIASAQARWISALTDLGGRNTLLYYKDRRAGTLDLAAAEPAMLERFLRTGSIRLSRLFTDADERADAIRRVQTIHRKARELLEERGIRAAYLAVGLARWDELFLQPAAPVLLRGLTITPTRARHDDFELGLDDESEVNPVLLHKLATVFGAVAERAEDLRAAATAAEVPGFAIEDRLVIGTFTYAKLPMVRDMQAAGDLLADSDVVAAIAGDAEAQELLSADGGHVAALDSPQDDYSVLDADSSQRSAIAAVLSGRSLVVHGPPGTGKSQTIANLVAALVARGRKVLFVAEKRAAIDAVLSRLKGVELGDLVLDIHEGTRDRAGIARDLGQTLDLAQSLAAGPAEDLDDRLVDRQRRLSDHVAGLHEKHPPWGLSAFQIQSSLLGIPDQARTPVRLVPPDRIDRAAAELLRDELREFAHLGGFSLRPRATPWYGAALRDPEQARQACALASRLHSHLLPLLAYRVDRSCAEAGLTPPSDHPSRVERVRLFAGIAATLARFSPRVFGSDPDLLAQATGGAGTFGQRAARKQARALWLGQDKPEREHLHAALSQAADQLREWNRLRADGPAETASPGGGHATGSAPSPPPDLPDLLRLVGECEAQLTSLRAYVRLPDDPADTLAALTADQDTAWKLPRLYQLGTRFDALGLGQLLDELARREAGADLAAAAFDHAWYAAILDHIRVRDPRYAAHRGEALDEISGDFRERDVRHLSANRTRVRHAWAARLREAEDRHPLQARVIRKQAALRRGHLPLRRLLDQSGDVLFALKPCWAMSPLIVSQVLPATRLFDVVIFDEASQIVPADAVPAIMRAHQIVVAGDDRQLPPTNFFRQVGDGLSEGEEDEDDLVSFGAGFESVLDALRPLLPTWPLTWHYRSRDERLVAFSNTRIYGGALTTFPGVFRGDCLRHVVVAQTPGPGQETSVTAEVDKVVELILDHARARPGESLGVIALGMRHADRIDAALRQALAVHHELEDFFAEDAAEPFFVKNLERVQGDERDAIILSIGYGKHPDGRMRYQWGPLLRDGGERRLNVAATRAKHRLTLVSSFSSHDVDRDRVTKAGARLLADYLEYAGSGGTPVDAGGASALDPFEASVRDRLALFGITVVPQYGVGGFRVDFAATHPRDPGRMVLAIEADGPSYRDSRSTRDRDRLRKEHLERLGWSFHRLWSTNWFHNPQREIAKLRAAYERAVEETPMAAPGTDLERRPSPPGGPSDP
;
A
#
# COMPACT_ATOMS: atom_id res chain seq x y z
N MET A 1 -1.11 -5.54 59.63
CA MET A 1 0.04 -6.13 58.91
C MET A 1 -0.20 -5.80 57.46
N ALA A 2 0.57 -4.87 56.88
CA ALA A 2 0.46 -4.53 55.47
C ALA A 2 0.92 -5.73 54.62
N ASP A 3 0.28 -5.93 53.47
CA ASP A 3 0.52 -7.05 52.57
C ASP A 3 1.98 -6.96 52.03
N PRO A 4 2.80 -8.03 52.07
CA PRO A 4 4.17 -7.99 51.56
C PRO A 4 4.30 -7.51 50.09
N ILE A 5 3.22 -7.58 49.30
CA ILE A 5 3.15 -7.06 47.92
C ILE A 5 3.10 -5.52 47.88
N GLU A 6 2.32 -4.88 48.75
CA GLU A 6 2.24 -3.40 48.85
C GLU A 6 3.59 -2.79 49.28
N SER A 7 4.35 -3.50 50.14
CA SER A 7 5.69 -3.07 50.58
C SER A 7 6.69 -3.00 49.42
N ARG A 8 6.67 -3.98 48.51
CA ARG A 8 7.61 -4.06 47.38
C ARG A 8 7.33 -2.99 46.31
N ARG A 9 6.05 -2.76 45.99
CA ARG A 9 5.64 -1.71 45.05
C ARG A 9 6.06 -0.33 45.57
N GLY A 10 5.82 -0.05 46.86
CA GLY A 10 6.26 1.18 47.52
C GLY A 10 7.78 1.41 47.44
N GLU A 11 8.58 0.37 47.68
CA GLU A 11 10.05 0.43 47.58
C GLU A 11 10.56 0.76 46.16
N LEU A 12 9.97 0.11 45.13
CA LEU A 12 10.32 0.36 43.73
C LEU A 12 10.01 1.80 43.33
N ILE A 13 8.83 2.30 43.72
CA ILE A 13 8.40 3.67 43.43
C ILE A 13 9.28 4.68 44.15
N ALA A 14 9.61 4.47 45.43
CA ALA A 14 10.51 5.36 46.16
C ALA A 14 11.92 5.43 45.53
N SER A 15 12.44 4.28 45.07
CA SER A 15 13.72 4.21 44.34
C SER A 15 13.66 4.95 43.00
N ALA A 16 12.58 4.77 42.24
CA ALA A 16 12.36 5.48 40.98
C ALA A 16 12.20 7.00 41.18
N GLN A 17 11.44 7.41 42.21
CA GLN A 17 11.22 8.79 42.60
C GLN A 17 12.54 9.50 42.94
N ALA A 18 13.43 8.87 43.71
CA ALA A 18 14.76 9.41 44.02
C ALA A 18 15.60 9.62 42.75
N ARG A 19 15.57 8.67 41.80
CA ARG A 19 16.23 8.80 40.50
C ARG A 19 15.66 9.93 39.65
N TRP A 20 14.34 10.07 39.58
CA TRP A 20 13.69 11.16 38.84
C TRP A 20 13.97 12.53 39.44
N ILE A 21 13.95 12.67 40.77
CA ILE A 21 14.34 13.92 41.45
C ILE A 21 15.77 14.28 41.08
N SER A 22 16.71 13.33 41.18
CA SER A 22 18.10 13.55 40.80
C SER A 22 18.25 14.02 39.35
N ALA A 23 17.49 13.43 38.41
CA ALA A 23 17.49 13.82 37.00
C ALA A 23 16.90 15.23 36.75
N LEU A 24 16.03 15.74 37.64
CA LEU A 24 15.45 17.08 37.57
C LEU A 24 16.34 18.16 38.20
N THR A 25 17.21 17.79 39.16
CA THR A 25 18.10 18.70 39.89
C THR A 25 19.54 18.67 39.35
N ASP A 26 19.88 19.57 38.42
CA ASP A 26 21.29 19.86 38.10
C ASP A 26 21.79 21.06 38.92
N LEU A 27 22.42 20.76 40.06
CA LEU A 27 23.10 21.72 40.94
C LEU A 27 24.60 21.85 40.61
N GLY A 28 25.07 21.28 39.49
CA GLY A 28 26.47 21.34 39.06
C GLY A 28 26.85 22.65 38.38
N GLY A 29 28.15 22.77 38.03
CA GLY A 29 28.78 23.98 37.44
C GLY A 29 28.25 24.46 36.08
N ARG A 30 27.21 23.82 35.53
CA ARG A 30 26.57 24.15 34.24
C ARG A 30 25.30 25.01 34.40
N ASN A 31 24.81 25.18 35.62
CA ASN A 31 23.61 25.96 35.92
C ASN A 31 23.92 27.48 35.92
N THR A 32 23.46 28.22 34.90
CA THR A 32 23.74 29.66 34.75
C THR A 32 23.12 30.55 35.83
N LEU A 33 22.20 30.00 36.65
CA LEU A 33 21.64 30.69 37.80
C LEU A 33 22.48 30.55 39.08
N LEU A 34 23.47 29.67 39.10
CA LEU A 34 24.42 29.55 40.21
C LEU A 34 25.84 29.91 39.79
N TYR A 35 26.20 29.60 38.54
CA TYR A 35 27.56 29.67 38.01
C TYR A 35 27.58 30.45 36.69
N TYR A 36 27.17 31.72 36.74
CA TYR A 36 27.28 32.64 35.61
C TYR A 36 28.74 32.77 35.15
N LYS A 37 28.96 32.80 33.83
CA LYS A 37 30.27 32.99 33.20
C LYS A 37 30.16 34.03 32.10
N ASP A 38 31.08 34.97 32.06
CA ASP A 38 31.22 35.92 30.95
C ASP A 38 31.66 35.18 29.69
N ARG A 39 30.84 35.19 28.64
CA ARG A 39 31.14 34.52 27.36
C ARG A 39 31.52 35.54 26.29
N ARG A 40 32.32 35.10 25.31
CA ARG A 40 32.67 35.90 24.12
C ARG A 40 31.43 36.24 23.28
N ALA A 41 30.42 35.37 23.30
CA ALA A 41 29.11 35.57 22.70
C ALA A 41 28.04 34.91 23.58
N GLY A 42 26.83 35.48 23.63
CA GLY A 42 25.71 34.95 24.42
C GLY A 42 25.53 35.57 25.82
N THR A 43 26.41 36.49 26.24
CA THR A 43 26.18 37.39 27.38
C THR A 43 26.58 38.81 27.00
N LEU A 44 25.90 39.81 27.56
CA LEU A 44 26.19 41.22 27.35
C LEU A 44 26.23 41.93 28.70
N ASP A 45 27.40 42.42 29.08
CA ASP A 45 27.56 43.34 30.21
C ASP A 45 27.18 44.76 29.78
N LEU A 46 26.38 45.44 30.60
CA LEU A 46 25.94 46.81 30.34
C LEU A 46 26.88 47.87 30.93
N ALA A 47 28.05 47.49 31.46
CA ALA A 47 29.05 48.43 31.99
C ALA A 47 29.55 49.46 30.97
N ALA A 48 29.59 49.11 29.68
CA ALA A 48 30.00 50.00 28.59
C ALA A 48 28.82 50.81 27.99
N ALA A 49 27.60 50.65 28.49
CA ALA A 49 26.44 51.39 27.99
C ALA A 49 26.47 52.87 28.42
N GLU A 50 25.88 53.74 27.60
CA GLU A 50 25.76 55.17 27.91
C GLU A 50 24.87 55.36 29.17
N PRO A 51 25.38 56.01 30.25
CA PRO A 51 24.72 56.00 31.55
C PRO A 51 23.31 56.59 31.58
N ALA A 52 23.06 57.68 30.85
CA ALA A 52 21.76 58.36 30.83
C ALA A 52 20.69 57.52 30.13
N MET A 53 21.09 56.80 29.08
CA MET A 53 20.25 55.90 28.31
C MET A 53 20.01 54.58 29.04
N LEU A 54 20.99 54.08 29.80
CA LEU A 54 20.81 52.93 30.70
C LEU A 54 19.79 53.25 31.81
N GLU A 55 19.92 54.40 32.48
CA GLU A 55 18.96 54.82 33.52
C GLU A 55 17.55 54.98 32.92
N ARG A 56 17.45 55.57 31.73
CA ARG A 56 16.20 55.65 30.98
C ARG A 56 15.62 54.27 30.69
N PHE A 57 16.43 53.32 30.21
CA PHE A 57 16.00 51.97 29.89
C PHE A 57 15.42 51.25 31.12
N LEU A 58 16.10 51.32 32.27
CA LEU A 58 15.63 50.71 33.51
C LEU A 58 14.28 51.29 33.97
N ARG A 59 14.04 52.59 33.72
CA ARG A 59 12.81 53.31 34.09
C ARG A 59 11.66 53.14 33.08
N THR A 60 11.92 53.28 31.78
CA THR A 60 10.90 53.23 30.72
C THR A 60 10.63 51.81 30.23
N GLY A 61 11.52 50.86 30.53
CA GLY A 61 11.38 49.47 30.15
C GLY A 61 11.59 49.19 28.66
N SER A 62 11.96 50.17 27.83
CA SER A 62 12.21 49.92 26.41
C SER A 62 13.27 50.84 25.81
N ILE A 63 14.16 50.31 24.98
CA ILE A 63 15.21 51.07 24.28
C ILE A 63 15.73 50.33 23.02
N ARG A 64 16.30 51.08 22.06
CA ARG A 64 17.06 50.52 20.94
C ARG A 64 18.51 50.26 21.34
N LEU A 65 19.06 49.13 20.91
CA LEU A 65 20.44 48.73 21.22
C LEU A 65 21.46 49.75 20.69
N SER A 66 21.25 50.27 19.48
CA SER A 66 22.05 51.36 18.90
C SER A 66 22.09 52.66 19.72
N ARG A 67 21.12 52.87 20.63
CA ARG A 67 21.09 54.02 21.53
C ARG A 67 21.76 53.76 22.89
N LEU A 68 21.95 52.49 23.26
CA LEU A 68 22.69 52.11 24.47
C LEU A 68 24.20 52.18 24.24
N PHE A 69 24.67 51.86 23.04
CA PHE A 69 26.09 51.85 22.67
C PHE A 69 26.36 52.84 21.54
N THR A 70 26.95 53.98 21.88
CA THR A 70 27.25 55.06 20.91
C THR A 70 28.53 54.79 20.11
N ASP A 71 29.52 54.16 20.74
CA ASP A 71 30.75 53.74 20.06
C ASP A 71 30.48 52.67 18.99
N ALA A 72 31.21 52.75 17.86
CA ALA A 72 30.94 51.88 16.71
C ALA A 72 31.39 50.44 16.93
N ASP A 73 32.53 50.23 17.58
CA ASP A 73 33.10 48.90 17.83
C ASP A 73 32.35 48.19 18.95
N GLU A 74 32.04 48.92 20.04
CA GLU A 74 31.22 48.40 21.13
C GLU A 74 29.81 48.07 20.66
N ARG A 75 29.20 48.91 19.81
CA ARG A 75 27.88 48.62 19.23
C ARG A 75 27.91 47.38 18.35
N ALA A 76 28.93 47.23 17.51
CA ALA A 76 29.07 46.04 16.66
C ALA A 76 29.23 44.76 17.51
N ASP A 77 29.96 44.82 18.62
CA ASP A 77 30.08 43.71 19.57
C ASP A 77 28.77 43.43 20.31
N ALA A 78 28.09 44.46 20.79
CA ALA A 78 26.79 44.34 21.44
C ALA A 78 25.74 43.71 20.51
N ILE A 79 25.69 44.11 19.23
CA ILE A 79 24.81 43.50 18.23
C ILE A 79 25.11 42.01 18.09
N ARG A 80 26.37 41.59 17.91
CA ARG A 80 26.73 40.17 17.80
C ARG A 80 26.33 39.35 19.04
N ARG A 81 26.55 39.91 20.23
CA ARG A 81 26.16 39.29 21.50
C ARG A 81 24.65 39.16 21.62
N VAL A 82 23.90 40.23 21.36
CA VAL A 82 22.42 40.25 21.40
C VAL A 82 21.82 39.35 20.33
N GLN A 83 22.38 39.26 19.12
CA GLN A 83 21.98 38.28 18.10
C GLN A 83 22.06 36.85 18.64
N THR A 84 23.16 36.53 19.35
CA THR A 84 23.36 35.20 19.95
C THR A 84 22.35 34.95 21.07
N ILE A 85 22.11 35.94 21.94
CA ILE A 85 21.13 35.86 23.03
C ILE A 85 19.71 35.71 22.48
N HIS A 86 19.32 36.52 21.50
CA HIS A 86 18.02 36.49 20.84
C HIS A 86 17.78 35.14 20.18
N ARG A 87 18.74 34.65 19.37
CA ARG A 87 18.67 33.33 18.75
C ARG A 87 18.44 32.23 19.78
N LYS A 88 19.21 32.26 20.88
CA LYS A 88 19.11 31.26 21.94
C LYS A 88 17.82 31.36 22.76
N ALA A 89 17.36 32.57 23.04
CA ALA A 89 16.12 32.80 23.75
C ALA A 89 14.91 32.37 22.91
N ARG A 90 14.93 32.68 21.60
CA ARG A 90 13.92 32.23 20.65
C ARG A 90 13.92 30.71 20.50
N GLU A 91 15.10 30.08 20.39
CA GLU A 91 15.26 28.63 20.40
C GLU A 91 14.61 27.99 21.64
N LEU A 92 14.92 28.48 22.85
CA LEU A 92 14.33 27.95 24.09
C LEU A 92 12.83 28.20 24.21
N LEU A 93 12.33 29.31 23.64
CA LEU A 93 10.91 29.61 23.58
C LEU A 93 10.18 28.68 22.60
N GLU A 94 10.69 28.50 21.39
CA GLU A 94 10.10 27.62 20.38
C GLU A 94 10.14 26.14 20.81
N GLU A 95 11.27 25.70 21.35
CA GLU A 95 11.49 24.29 21.69
C GLU A 95 10.86 23.89 23.03
N ARG A 96 10.76 24.80 24.00
CA ARG A 96 10.36 24.42 25.38
C ARG A 96 9.29 25.33 25.98
N GLY A 97 8.89 26.39 25.27
CA GLY A 97 8.01 27.42 25.83
C GLY A 97 8.66 28.29 26.88
N ILE A 98 9.99 28.25 27.01
CA ILE A 98 10.70 28.91 28.12
C ILE A 98 11.23 30.26 27.65
N ARG A 99 10.75 31.34 28.28
CA ARG A 99 11.40 32.63 28.20
C ARG A 99 12.69 32.59 29.02
N ALA A 100 13.83 32.68 28.32
CA ALA A 100 15.16 32.55 28.91
C ALA A 100 15.96 33.86 28.91
N ALA A 101 15.53 34.90 28.20
CA ALA A 101 16.24 36.18 28.20
C ALA A 101 15.87 37.01 29.42
N TYR A 102 16.86 37.35 30.24
CA TYR A 102 16.69 38.22 31.40
C TYR A 102 17.79 39.27 31.48
N LEU A 103 17.43 40.40 32.10
CA LEU A 103 18.37 41.31 32.72
C LEU A 103 18.60 40.84 34.16
N ALA A 104 19.82 40.36 34.43
CA ALA A 104 20.30 40.07 35.77
C ALA A 104 20.77 41.36 36.45
N VAL A 105 20.26 41.61 37.65
CA VAL A 105 20.63 42.73 38.51
C VAL A 105 21.31 42.17 39.77
N GLY A 106 22.61 42.39 39.86
CA GLY A 106 23.47 41.90 40.94
C GLY A 106 23.90 40.43 40.76
N LEU A 107 25.12 40.10 41.18
CA LEU A 107 25.67 38.74 41.18
C LEU A 107 26.16 38.36 42.58
N ALA A 108 25.55 37.34 43.18
CA ALA A 108 25.97 36.74 44.44
C ALA A 108 27.12 35.74 44.22
N ARG A 109 28.16 35.82 45.04
CA ARG A 109 29.31 34.92 45.06
C ARG A 109 29.49 34.33 46.45
N TRP A 110 30.05 33.13 46.55
CA TRP A 110 30.45 32.45 47.79
C TRP A 110 31.60 31.48 47.50
N ASP A 111 32.25 30.96 48.52
CA ASP A 111 33.33 29.98 48.36
C ASP A 111 32.74 28.56 48.21
N GLU A 112 33.09 27.87 47.12
CA GLU A 112 32.71 26.48 46.87
C GLU A 112 33.88 25.70 46.25
N LEU A 113 34.07 24.44 46.68
CA LEU A 113 35.16 23.60 46.20
C LEU A 113 34.99 23.29 44.69
N PHE A 114 36.04 23.55 43.91
CA PHE A 114 36.13 23.28 42.47
C PHE A 114 35.19 24.08 41.55
N LEU A 115 34.37 24.98 42.09
CA LEU A 115 33.44 25.82 41.33
C LEU A 115 33.64 27.30 41.69
N GLN A 116 33.29 28.20 40.77
CA GLN A 116 33.26 29.65 41.04
C GLN A 116 31.82 30.15 40.97
N PRO A 117 31.13 30.27 42.11
CA PRO A 117 29.77 30.75 42.16
C PRO A 117 29.64 32.21 41.73
N ALA A 118 28.69 32.47 40.85
CA ALA A 118 28.25 33.78 40.42
C ALA A 118 26.77 33.67 40.05
N ALA A 119 25.90 33.85 41.03
CA ALA A 119 24.46 33.68 40.87
C ALA A 119 23.77 35.04 40.69
N PRO A 120 22.98 35.26 39.61
CA PRO A 120 22.09 36.41 39.53
C PRO A 120 21.25 36.55 40.78
N VAL A 121 21.10 37.76 41.32
CA VAL A 121 20.27 38.00 42.50
C VAL A 121 18.83 38.29 42.11
N LEU A 122 18.64 39.28 41.24
CA LEU A 122 17.36 39.65 40.68
C LEU A 122 17.35 39.39 39.17
N LEU A 123 16.25 38.85 38.67
CA LEU A 123 16.01 38.60 37.26
C LEU A 123 14.79 39.41 36.81
N ARG A 124 14.96 40.19 35.76
CA ARG A 124 13.87 40.92 35.11
C ARG A 124 13.73 40.42 33.68
N GLY A 125 12.53 39.97 33.29
CA GLY A 125 12.30 39.40 31.97
C GLY A 125 12.64 40.40 30.86
N LEU A 126 13.27 39.92 29.79
CA LEU A 126 13.70 40.74 28.65
C LEU A 126 13.18 40.16 27.33
N THR A 127 12.46 40.97 26.58
CA THR A 127 12.08 40.72 25.19
C THR A 127 13.06 41.42 24.24
N ILE A 128 13.55 40.69 23.24
CA ILE A 128 14.51 41.20 22.26
C ILE A 128 13.88 41.04 20.88
N THR A 129 13.64 42.15 20.16
CA THR A 129 13.00 42.15 18.85
C THR A 129 13.95 42.70 17.78
N PRO A 130 14.24 41.97 16.70
CA PRO A 130 15.04 42.50 15.60
C PRO A 130 14.29 43.62 14.89
N THR A 131 15.02 44.66 14.45
CA THR A 131 14.41 45.79 13.72
C THR A 131 14.19 45.52 12.22
N ARG A 132 14.96 44.58 11.65
CA ARG A 132 14.96 44.18 10.22
C ARG A 132 15.44 42.74 10.08
N ALA A 133 15.14 42.08 8.96
CA ALA A 133 15.53 40.68 8.68
C ALA A 133 17.05 40.42 8.69
N ARG A 134 17.87 41.45 8.41
CA ARG A 134 19.34 41.35 8.48
C ARG A 134 19.91 41.29 9.92
N HIS A 135 19.09 41.57 10.93
CA HIS A 135 19.43 41.58 12.36
C HIS A 135 20.55 42.56 12.73
N ASP A 136 20.61 43.73 12.10
CA ASP A 136 21.67 44.71 12.33
C ASP A 136 21.41 45.65 13.52
N ASP A 137 20.20 45.68 14.08
CA ASP A 137 19.86 46.40 15.31
C ASP A 137 18.62 45.77 15.99
N PHE A 138 18.46 46.00 17.30
CA PHE A 138 17.44 45.36 18.14
C PHE A 138 16.71 46.35 19.06
N GLU A 139 15.42 46.11 19.30
CA GLU A 139 14.64 46.73 20.37
C GLU A 139 14.59 45.81 21.59
N LEU A 140 14.97 46.35 22.74
CA LEU A 140 14.97 45.68 24.05
C LEU A 140 13.76 46.16 24.85
N GLY A 141 12.98 45.23 25.41
CA GLY A 141 11.83 45.50 26.26
C GLY A 141 11.89 44.72 27.58
N LEU A 142 11.76 45.37 28.73
CA LEU A 142 11.77 44.77 30.06
C LEU A 142 10.35 44.56 30.59
N ASP A 143 10.15 43.45 31.29
CA ASP A 143 8.90 43.17 32.02
C ASP A 143 8.72 44.13 33.21
N ASP A 144 7.50 44.25 33.73
CA ASP A 144 7.20 45.13 34.87
C ASP A 144 7.68 44.59 36.23
N GLU A 145 7.71 43.25 36.39
CA GLU A 145 8.07 42.59 37.65
C GLU A 145 9.49 41.99 37.61
N SER A 146 10.23 42.13 38.71
CA SER A 146 11.51 41.46 38.95
C SER A 146 11.33 40.33 39.96
N GLU A 147 12.01 39.21 39.74
CA GLU A 147 11.99 38.05 40.63
C GLU A 147 13.36 37.79 41.26
N VAL A 148 13.39 37.33 42.51
CA VAL A 148 14.62 36.87 43.16
C VAL A 148 14.97 35.51 42.60
N ASN A 149 16.23 35.28 42.24
CA ASN A 149 16.70 34.01 41.70
C ASN A 149 16.36 32.85 42.64
N PRO A 150 15.44 31.98 42.25
CA PRO A 150 14.93 30.96 43.16
C PRO A 150 15.82 29.71 43.19
N VAL A 151 16.83 29.54 42.32
CA VAL A 151 17.84 28.47 42.49
C VAL A 151 18.79 28.93 43.59
N LEU A 152 19.18 30.21 43.57
CA LEU A 152 20.02 30.77 44.63
C LEU A 152 19.37 30.58 46.00
N LEU A 153 18.08 30.93 46.15
CA LEU A 153 17.34 30.69 47.39
C LEU A 153 17.31 29.21 47.79
N HIS A 154 17.06 28.31 46.83
CA HIS A 154 17.03 26.89 47.09
C HIS A 154 18.39 26.30 47.50
N LYS A 155 19.48 26.70 46.82
CA LYS A 155 20.86 26.29 47.15
C LYS A 155 21.23 26.80 48.54
N LEU A 156 20.95 28.06 48.84
CA LEU A 156 21.20 28.66 50.15
C LEU A 156 20.44 27.94 51.26
N ALA A 157 19.15 27.65 51.07
CA ALA A 157 18.34 26.96 52.06
C ALA A 157 18.76 25.49 52.26
N THR A 158 19.02 24.76 51.17
CA THR A 158 19.21 23.30 51.23
C THR A 158 20.64 22.92 51.60
N VAL A 159 21.64 23.66 51.12
CA VAL A 159 23.07 23.36 51.37
C VAL A 159 23.58 24.09 52.62
N PHE A 160 23.15 25.33 52.84
CA PHE A 160 23.69 26.19 53.90
C PHE A 160 22.68 26.51 55.01
N GLY A 161 21.39 26.15 54.86
CA GLY A 161 20.35 26.49 55.84
C GLY A 161 19.91 27.96 55.84
N ALA A 162 20.38 28.78 54.89
CA ALA A 162 20.05 30.19 54.76
C ALA A 162 18.68 30.37 54.09
N VAL A 163 17.66 30.74 54.86
CA VAL A 163 16.29 30.98 54.35
C VAL A 163 16.08 32.49 54.12
N ALA A 164 15.80 32.88 52.89
CA ALA A 164 15.44 34.24 52.50
C ALA A 164 14.28 34.22 51.49
N GLU A 165 13.42 35.23 51.53
CA GLU A 165 12.31 35.39 50.56
C GLU A 165 12.50 36.58 49.62
N ARG A 166 13.22 37.62 50.05
CA ARG A 166 13.45 38.85 49.28
C ARG A 166 14.93 39.08 49.04
N ALA A 167 15.27 39.81 47.98
CA ALA A 167 16.67 40.11 47.64
C ALA A 167 17.38 40.93 48.73
N GLU A 168 16.64 41.81 49.43
CA GLU A 168 17.13 42.64 50.52
C GLU A 168 17.59 41.79 51.73
N ASP A 169 16.92 40.65 51.96
CA ASP A 169 17.16 39.77 53.11
C ASP A 169 18.33 38.81 52.87
N LEU A 170 18.75 38.61 51.61
CA LEU A 170 19.78 37.63 51.23
C LEU A 170 21.10 37.83 51.97
N ARG A 171 21.59 39.08 52.06
CA ARG A 171 22.85 39.37 52.76
C ARG A 171 22.75 39.02 54.25
N ALA A 172 21.62 39.34 54.88
CA ALA A 172 21.39 39.06 56.30
C ALA A 172 21.25 37.55 56.56
N ALA A 173 20.48 36.84 55.73
CA ALA A 173 20.27 35.40 55.85
C ALA A 173 21.56 34.59 55.61
N ALA A 174 22.35 34.95 54.58
CA ALA A 174 23.62 34.30 54.31
C ALA A 174 24.66 34.54 55.43
N THR A 175 24.67 35.75 56.01
CA THR A 175 25.52 36.05 57.18
C THR A 175 25.10 35.24 58.40
N ALA A 176 23.79 35.13 58.67
CA ALA A 176 23.27 34.36 59.80
C ALA A 176 23.54 32.86 59.70
N ALA A 177 23.62 32.33 58.48
CA ALA A 177 23.95 30.93 58.19
C ALA A 177 25.45 30.68 57.97
N GLU A 178 26.31 31.68 58.19
CA GLU A 178 27.76 31.61 58.02
C GLU A 178 28.21 31.10 56.64
N VAL A 179 27.53 31.53 55.57
CA VAL A 179 27.89 31.15 54.19
C VAL A 179 29.29 31.70 53.85
N PRO A 180 30.29 30.85 53.56
CA PRO A 180 31.67 31.28 53.35
C PRO A 180 31.83 32.24 52.16
N GLY A 181 32.52 33.36 52.36
CA GLY A 181 32.87 34.30 51.28
C GLY A 181 31.68 34.99 50.62
N PHE A 182 30.48 34.98 51.24
CA PHE A 182 29.28 35.49 50.59
C PHE A 182 29.33 37.00 50.32
N ALA A 183 29.19 37.41 49.06
CA ALA A 183 29.15 38.81 48.64
C ALA A 183 28.19 39.00 47.46
N ILE A 184 27.64 40.20 47.28
CA ILE A 184 26.82 40.56 46.11
C ILE A 184 27.48 41.72 45.39
N GLU A 185 27.90 41.49 44.14
CA GLU A 185 28.46 42.50 43.25
C GLU A 185 27.37 43.21 42.45
N ASP A 186 27.44 44.53 42.33
CA ASP A 186 26.50 45.34 41.55
C ASP A 186 26.87 45.31 40.05
N ARG A 187 26.42 44.27 39.33
CA ARG A 187 26.55 44.14 37.87
C ARG A 187 25.18 44.05 37.19
N LEU A 188 25.11 44.59 35.97
CA LEU A 188 23.93 44.52 35.10
C LEU A 188 24.28 43.73 33.85
N VAL A 189 23.69 42.55 33.70
CA VAL A 189 24.04 41.63 32.61
C VAL A 189 22.78 41.15 31.90
N ILE A 190 22.81 41.20 30.58
CA ILE A 190 21.81 40.53 29.74
C ILE A 190 22.35 39.16 29.34
N GLY A 191 21.55 38.13 29.54
CA GLY A 191 21.94 36.77 29.19
C GLY A 191 20.76 35.81 29.17
N THR A 192 21.07 34.55 28.87
CA THR A 192 20.11 33.45 28.94
C THR A 192 20.19 32.74 30.29
N PHE A 193 19.15 32.90 31.10
CA PHE A 193 19.03 32.30 32.43
C PHE A 193 17.84 31.35 32.45
N THR A 194 18.03 30.13 32.95
CA THR A 194 17.00 29.08 32.88
C THR A 194 16.67 28.54 34.27
N TYR A 195 15.50 28.93 34.80
CA TYR A 195 14.94 28.43 36.07
C TYR A 195 13.72 27.55 35.79
N ALA A 196 13.92 26.32 35.34
CA ALA A 196 12.78 25.52 34.89
C ALA A 196 12.26 24.56 35.98
N LYS A 197 13.08 23.64 36.47
CA LYS A 197 12.59 22.34 36.99
C LYS A 197 12.26 22.25 38.49
N LEU A 198 12.53 23.26 39.33
CA LEU A 198 12.25 23.16 40.79
C LEU A 198 10.77 22.85 41.14
N PRO A 199 9.76 23.42 40.47
CA PRO A 199 8.36 23.05 40.70
C PRO A 199 8.09 21.55 40.53
N MET A 200 8.72 20.92 39.54
CA MET A 200 8.60 19.48 39.28
C MET A 200 9.21 18.64 40.41
N VAL A 201 10.34 19.10 40.97
CA VAL A 201 10.98 18.46 42.12
C VAL A 201 10.08 18.52 43.35
N ARG A 202 9.49 19.69 43.63
CA ARG A 202 8.55 19.87 44.74
C ARG A 202 7.31 18.99 44.60
N ASP A 203 6.75 18.91 43.40
CA ASP A 203 5.67 17.98 43.07
C ASP A 203 6.05 16.54 43.39
N MET A 204 7.20 16.11 42.88
CA MET A 204 7.68 14.75 43.07
C MET A 204 7.85 14.43 44.56
N GLN A 205 8.42 15.35 45.35
CA GLN A 205 8.59 15.17 46.81
C GLN A 205 7.27 15.14 47.57
N ALA A 206 6.27 15.92 47.14
CA ALA A 206 4.98 16.02 47.81
C ALA A 206 3.98 14.92 47.41
N ALA A 207 4.23 14.18 46.31
CA ALA A 207 3.26 13.27 45.69
C ALA A 207 3.39 11.78 46.09
N GLY A 208 4.00 11.45 47.23
CA GLY A 208 4.27 10.06 47.64
C GLY A 208 3.08 9.09 47.47
N ASP A 209 1.93 9.42 48.04
CA ASP A 209 0.73 8.57 47.96
C ASP A 209 0.15 8.51 46.53
N LEU A 210 0.18 9.63 45.81
CA LEU A 210 -0.31 9.71 44.41
C LEU A 210 0.53 8.87 43.44
N LEU A 211 1.84 8.79 43.69
CA LEU A 211 2.74 7.94 42.91
C LEU A 211 2.47 6.46 43.19
N ALA A 212 2.23 6.09 44.45
CA ALA A 212 1.90 4.72 44.85
C ALA A 212 0.59 4.20 44.20
N ASP A 213 -0.43 5.07 44.14
CA ASP A 213 -1.76 4.80 43.60
C ASP A 213 -1.83 4.75 42.06
N SER A 214 -0.71 4.89 41.34
CA SER A 214 -0.68 4.88 39.87
C SER A 214 -0.01 3.61 39.34
N ASP A 215 -0.80 2.75 38.69
CA ASP A 215 -0.29 1.53 38.05
C ASP A 215 0.73 1.84 36.95
N VAL A 216 0.57 2.97 36.27
CA VAL A 216 1.54 3.36 35.25
C VAL A 216 2.85 3.81 35.87
N VAL A 217 2.82 4.58 36.96
CA VAL A 217 4.05 4.95 37.69
C VAL A 217 4.75 3.72 38.24
N ALA A 218 3.99 2.78 38.82
CA ALA A 218 4.51 1.50 39.30
C ALA A 218 5.15 0.67 38.17
N ALA A 219 4.50 0.60 37.00
CA ALA A 219 5.00 -0.14 35.85
C ALA A 219 6.30 0.48 35.28
N ILE A 220 6.40 1.83 35.22
CA ILE A 220 7.65 2.53 34.87
C ILE A 220 8.73 2.29 35.94
N ALA A 221 8.36 2.21 37.21
CA ALA A 221 9.27 1.91 38.32
C ALA A 221 9.78 0.46 38.31
N GLY A 222 9.17 -0.44 37.51
CA GLY A 222 9.59 -1.83 37.33
C GLY A 222 8.73 -2.86 38.06
N ASP A 223 7.52 -2.50 38.49
CA ASP A 223 6.58 -3.43 39.12
C ASP A 223 5.95 -4.39 38.09
N ALA A 224 6.21 -5.69 38.24
CA ALA A 224 5.83 -6.70 37.24
C ALA A 224 4.30 -6.91 37.13
N GLU A 225 3.56 -6.80 38.24
CA GLU A 225 2.10 -6.96 38.25
C GLU A 225 1.44 -5.79 37.52
N ALA A 226 1.89 -4.56 37.79
CA ALA A 226 1.43 -3.40 37.04
C ALA A 226 1.78 -3.47 35.54
N GLN A 227 2.95 -4.02 35.18
CA GLN A 227 3.33 -4.21 33.77
C GLN A 227 2.42 -5.23 33.06
N GLU A 228 2.07 -6.34 33.74
CA GLU A 228 1.17 -7.36 33.20
C GLU A 228 -0.25 -6.81 33.04
N LEU A 229 -0.75 -6.07 34.04
CA LEU A 229 -2.07 -5.41 34.01
C LEU A 229 -2.22 -4.49 32.80
N LEU A 230 -1.19 -3.69 32.50
CA LEU A 230 -1.20 -2.74 31.37
C LEU A 230 -1.04 -3.44 30.01
N SER A 231 -0.34 -4.58 29.97
CA SER A 231 -0.05 -5.33 28.73
C SER A 231 -1.18 -6.26 28.28
N ALA A 232 -2.02 -6.74 29.21
CA ALA A 232 -3.02 -7.78 28.96
C ALA A 232 -4.20 -7.36 28.05
N ASP A 233 -4.34 -6.08 27.69
CA ASP A 233 -5.55 -5.52 27.06
C ASP A 233 -5.44 -5.30 25.53
N GLY A 234 -4.69 -6.15 24.82
CA GLY A 234 -4.43 -6.07 23.37
C GLY A 234 -5.58 -6.54 22.45
N GLY A 235 -6.82 -6.58 22.94
CA GLY A 235 -7.97 -7.07 22.17
C GLY A 235 -8.32 -6.19 20.96
N HIS A 236 -8.91 -6.80 19.91
CA HIS A 236 -9.41 -6.07 18.75
C HIS A 236 -10.63 -5.22 19.15
N VAL A 237 -10.48 -3.89 19.15
CA VAL A 237 -11.59 -2.96 19.39
C VAL A 237 -12.34 -2.76 18.08
N ALA A 238 -13.63 -3.08 18.07
CA ALA A 238 -14.49 -2.76 16.93
C ALA A 238 -14.44 -1.25 16.65
N ALA A 239 -14.25 -0.87 15.39
CA ALA A 239 -14.21 0.53 15.00
C ALA A 239 -15.53 1.24 15.36
N LEU A 240 -15.47 2.55 15.57
CA LEU A 240 -16.66 3.41 15.77
C LEU A 240 -17.44 3.54 14.46
N ASP A 241 -18.05 2.45 13.99
CA ASP A 241 -18.78 2.43 12.71
C ASP A 241 -20.22 2.93 12.85
N SER A 242 -20.71 3.11 14.07
CA SER A 242 -21.97 3.81 14.34
C SER A 242 -21.74 5.34 14.28
N PRO A 243 -22.45 6.08 13.41
CA PRO A 243 -22.45 7.55 13.42
C PRO A 243 -22.88 8.16 14.76
N GLN A 244 -23.60 7.40 15.59
CA GLN A 244 -24.02 7.85 16.93
C GLN A 244 -22.84 8.09 17.86
N ASP A 245 -21.85 7.21 17.80
CA ASP A 245 -20.71 7.22 18.71
C ASP A 245 -19.48 7.96 18.13
N ASP A 246 -19.53 8.32 16.85
CA ASP A 246 -18.50 9.12 16.18
C ASP A 246 -18.68 10.61 16.48
N TYR A 247 -17.76 11.16 17.28
CA TYR A 247 -17.63 12.59 17.57
C TYR A 247 -16.38 13.19 16.91
N SER A 248 -15.82 12.53 15.90
CA SER A 248 -14.71 13.09 15.11
C SER A 248 -15.17 14.38 14.44
N VAL A 249 -14.36 15.42 14.50
CA VAL A 249 -14.64 16.77 13.96
C VAL A 249 -13.76 17.10 12.77
N LEU A 250 -12.72 16.31 12.56
CA LEU A 250 -11.84 16.31 11.41
C LEU A 250 -11.90 14.92 10.80
N ASP A 251 -11.53 14.82 9.53
CA ASP A 251 -11.39 13.52 8.88
C ASP A 251 -10.46 12.59 9.66
N ALA A 252 -10.77 11.30 9.64
CA ALA A 252 -9.95 10.28 10.26
C ALA A 252 -10.06 8.99 9.45
N ASP A 253 -8.92 8.45 9.00
CA ASP A 253 -8.86 7.13 8.37
C ASP A 253 -9.12 6.02 9.38
N SER A 254 -9.25 4.79 8.88
CA SER A 254 -9.50 3.61 9.72
C SER A 254 -8.47 3.38 10.82
N SER A 255 -7.18 3.69 10.61
CA SER A 255 -6.14 3.53 11.64
C SER A 255 -6.31 4.55 12.77
N GLN A 256 -6.58 5.81 12.42
CA GLN A 256 -6.85 6.88 13.39
C GLN A 256 -8.15 6.62 14.17
N ARG A 257 -9.23 6.23 13.48
CA ARG A 257 -10.52 5.88 14.11
C ARG A 257 -10.40 4.70 15.07
N SER A 258 -9.62 3.69 14.72
CA SER A 258 -9.36 2.53 15.59
C SER A 258 -8.61 2.94 16.86
N ALA A 259 -7.62 3.84 16.75
CA ALA A 259 -6.90 4.37 17.91
C ALA A 259 -7.82 5.18 18.83
N ILE A 260 -8.66 6.07 18.26
CA ILE A 260 -9.65 6.85 19.01
C ILE A 260 -10.65 5.91 19.71
N ALA A 261 -11.19 4.91 19.02
CA ALA A 261 -12.11 3.91 19.58
C ALA A 261 -11.50 3.18 20.80
N ALA A 262 -10.22 2.80 20.69
CA ALA A 262 -9.49 2.15 21.77
C ALA A 262 -9.35 3.05 23.01
N VAL A 263 -8.96 4.32 22.86
CA VAL A 263 -8.91 5.27 24.00
C VAL A 263 -10.29 5.48 24.60
N LEU A 264 -11.31 5.63 23.76
CA LEU A 264 -12.70 5.84 24.19
C LEU A 264 -13.29 4.63 24.95
N SER A 265 -12.71 3.44 24.81
CA SER A 265 -13.03 2.24 25.61
C SER A 265 -12.38 2.20 27.00
N GLY A 266 -11.59 3.23 27.36
CA GLY A 266 -10.92 3.36 28.65
C GLY A 266 -9.46 2.88 28.68
N ARG A 267 -8.91 2.46 27.53
CA ARG A 267 -7.54 1.90 27.45
C ARG A 267 -6.45 2.97 27.44
N SER A 268 -5.40 2.75 28.22
CA SER A 268 -4.13 3.46 28.03
C SER A 268 -3.37 2.84 26.87
N LEU A 269 -2.82 3.64 25.96
CA LEU A 269 -2.19 3.12 24.74
C LEU A 269 -1.13 4.04 24.15
N VAL A 270 -0.32 3.48 23.25
CA VAL A 270 0.61 4.24 22.40
C VAL A 270 0.01 4.42 21.00
N VAL A 271 -0.16 5.67 20.57
CA VAL A 271 -0.42 6.02 19.18
C VAL A 271 0.91 6.21 18.47
N HIS A 272 1.36 5.19 17.74
CA HIS A 272 2.58 5.25 16.96
C HIS A 272 2.30 5.93 15.63
N GLY A 273 2.81 7.16 15.45
CA GLY A 273 2.51 7.97 14.28
C GLY A 273 3.77 8.49 13.61
N PRO A 274 4.25 7.81 12.55
CA PRO A 274 5.33 8.30 11.68
C PRO A 274 5.07 9.73 11.15
N PRO A 275 6.08 10.46 10.67
CA PRO A 275 5.93 11.85 10.24
C PRO A 275 4.89 11.96 9.13
N GLY A 276 3.94 12.88 9.28
CA GLY A 276 2.89 13.10 8.27
C GLY A 276 1.67 12.17 8.36
N THR A 277 1.58 11.31 9.37
CA THR A 277 0.43 10.38 9.53
C THR A 277 -0.81 10.95 10.24
N GLY A 278 -0.81 12.26 10.51
CA GLY A 278 -1.96 12.93 11.13
C GLY A 278 -2.09 12.74 12.65
N LYS A 279 -0.98 12.60 13.39
CA LYS A 279 -0.97 12.56 14.87
C LYS A 279 -1.79 13.69 15.51
N SER A 280 -1.48 14.94 15.19
CA SER A 280 -2.18 16.11 15.76
C SER A 280 -3.67 16.17 15.37
N GLN A 281 -4.04 15.62 14.21
CA GLN A 281 -5.45 15.46 13.80
C GLN A 281 -6.16 14.39 14.64
N THR A 282 -5.50 13.26 14.87
CA THR A 282 -5.99 12.18 15.73
C THR A 282 -6.18 12.68 17.16
N ILE A 283 -5.25 13.47 17.68
CA ILE A 283 -5.34 14.09 19.02
C ILE A 283 -6.49 15.09 19.07
N ALA A 284 -6.66 15.96 18.07
CA ALA A 284 -7.78 16.91 18.03
C ALA A 284 -9.14 16.18 18.03
N ASN A 285 -9.29 15.12 17.22
CA ASN A 285 -10.49 14.28 17.22
C ASN A 285 -10.71 13.57 18.55
N LEU A 286 -9.64 13.07 19.18
CA LEU A 286 -9.70 12.44 20.49
C LEU A 286 -10.14 13.43 21.57
N VAL A 287 -9.60 14.65 21.58
CA VAL A 287 -10.03 15.74 22.48
C VAL A 287 -11.51 16.03 22.29
N ALA A 288 -11.97 16.21 21.04
CA ALA A 288 -13.38 16.47 20.75
C ALA A 288 -14.30 15.35 21.26
N ALA A 289 -13.93 14.08 21.04
CA ALA A 289 -14.70 12.93 21.49
C ALA A 289 -14.71 12.77 23.02
N LEU A 290 -13.59 13.00 23.69
CA LEU A 290 -13.49 12.98 25.15
C LEU A 290 -14.32 14.11 25.78
N VAL A 291 -14.24 15.32 25.23
CA VAL A 291 -15.05 16.48 25.66
C VAL A 291 -16.54 16.22 25.45
N ALA A 292 -16.91 15.64 24.30
CA ALA A 292 -18.29 15.24 24.01
C ALA A 292 -18.82 14.17 24.99
N ARG A 293 -17.94 13.43 25.66
CA ARG A 293 -18.27 12.47 26.74
C ARG A 293 -18.09 13.03 28.15
N GLY A 294 -17.71 14.30 28.28
CA GLY A 294 -17.57 14.99 29.57
C GLY A 294 -16.30 14.64 30.34
N ARG A 295 -15.28 14.13 29.64
CA ARG A 295 -13.99 13.75 30.24
C ARG A 295 -13.08 14.99 30.34
N LYS A 296 -12.35 15.10 31.43
CA LYS A 296 -11.31 16.11 31.69
C LYS A 296 -10.00 15.67 31.04
N VAL A 297 -9.46 16.49 30.16
CA VAL A 297 -8.28 16.15 29.35
C VAL A 297 -7.10 17.07 29.68
N LEU A 298 -5.95 16.49 29.98
CA LEU A 298 -4.67 17.19 30.04
C LEU A 298 -3.88 16.88 28.77
N PHE A 299 -3.65 17.87 27.93
CA PHE A 299 -2.84 17.75 26.73
C PHE A 299 -1.44 18.32 26.98
N VAL A 300 -0.41 17.49 26.83
CA VAL A 300 0.97 17.81 27.16
C VAL A 300 1.87 17.61 25.95
N ALA A 301 2.69 18.61 25.65
CA ALA A 301 3.77 18.48 24.67
C ALA A 301 4.96 19.38 25.08
N GLU A 302 6.19 18.94 24.80
CA GLU A 302 7.39 19.72 25.10
C GLU A 302 7.46 20.99 24.23
N LYS A 303 7.21 20.86 22.92
CA LYS A 303 7.35 21.94 21.93
C LYS A 303 6.06 22.72 21.75
N ARG A 304 6.17 24.05 21.62
CA ARG A 304 5.02 24.93 21.35
C ARG A 304 4.33 24.59 20.02
N ALA A 305 5.11 24.30 18.98
CA ALA A 305 4.59 23.93 17.67
C ALA A 305 3.64 22.71 17.71
N ALA A 306 3.89 21.73 18.58
CA ALA A 306 3.01 20.57 18.74
C ALA A 306 1.67 20.96 19.38
N ILE A 307 1.69 21.87 20.36
CA ILE A 307 0.48 22.43 20.97
C ILE A 307 -0.32 23.21 19.92
N ASP A 308 0.32 24.14 19.22
CA ASP A 308 -0.32 24.97 18.19
C ASP A 308 -0.87 24.14 17.03
N ALA A 309 -0.24 23.02 16.68
CA ALA A 309 -0.75 22.11 15.65
C ALA A 309 -2.11 21.50 16.03
N VAL A 310 -2.35 21.16 17.30
CA VAL A 310 -3.66 20.67 17.76
C VAL A 310 -4.64 21.82 17.95
N LEU A 311 -4.21 22.92 18.57
CA LEU A 311 -5.06 24.08 18.83
C LEU A 311 -5.58 24.73 17.55
N SER A 312 -4.74 24.89 16.52
CA SER A 312 -5.14 25.45 15.22
C SER A 312 -6.22 24.60 14.53
N ARG A 313 -6.11 23.27 14.63
CA ARG A 313 -7.12 22.32 14.13
C ARG A 313 -8.44 22.44 14.87
N LEU A 314 -8.41 22.49 16.21
CA LEU A 314 -9.61 22.71 17.02
C LEU A 314 -10.24 24.09 16.76
N LYS A 315 -9.43 25.15 16.63
CA LYS A 315 -9.89 26.49 16.23
C LYS A 315 -10.54 26.49 14.85
N GLY A 316 -9.97 25.77 13.89
CA GLY A 316 -10.52 25.61 12.53
C GLY A 316 -11.91 24.97 12.50
N VAL A 317 -12.25 24.16 13.50
CA VAL A 317 -13.59 23.60 13.71
C VAL A 317 -14.34 24.28 14.87
N GLU A 318 -13.97 25.51 15.23
CA GLU A 318 -14.60 26.32 16.30
C GLU A 318 -14.72 25.61 17.67
N LEU A 319 -13.82 24.68 17.99
CA LEU A 319 -13.72 24.04 19.30
C LEU A 319 -12.51 24.55 20.12
N GLY A 320 -11.77 25.53 19.59
CA GLY A 320 -10.62 26.13 20.27
C GLY A 320 -10.98 26.74 21.63
N ASP A 321 -12.20 27.27 21.77
CA ASP A 321 -12.70 27.87 23.02
C ASP A 321 -12.88 26.83 24.15
N LEU A 322 -12.86 25.53 23.85
CA LEU A 322 -12.97 24.48 24.86
C LEU A 322 -11.60 24.11 25.47
N VAL A 323 -10.52 24.66 24.94
CA VAL A 323 -9.16 24.42 25.42
C VAL A 323 -8.67 25.63 26.20
N LEU A 324 -8.07 25.38 27.36
CA LEU A 324 -7.33 26.37 28.13
C LEU A 324 -5.83 26.21 27.81
N ASP A 325 -5.27 27.16 27.05
CA ASP A 325 -3.86 27.22 26.68
C ASP A 325 -3.08 28.05 27.71
N ILE A 326 -2.13 27.42 28.42
CA ILE A 326 -1.45 28.03 29.60
C ILE A 326 0.02 28.37 29.28
N HIS A 327 0.39 28.47 28.01
CA HIS A 327 1.81 28.54 27.62
C HIS A 327 2.48 29.91 27.78
N GLU A 328 1.76 31.03 27.70
CA GLU A 328 2.32 32.38 27.94
C GLU A 328 2.47 32.75 29.43
N GLY A 329 2.40 31.74 30.29
CA GLY A 329 2.69 31.85 31.71
C GLY A 329 1.49 32.32 32.52
N THR A 330 1.55 31.99 33.80
CA THR A 330 0.65 32.41 34.89
C THR A 330 0.52 33.93 35.10
N ARG A 331 1.12 34.73 34.21
CA ARG A 331 1.22 36.20 34.28
C ARG A 331 0.15 36.91 33.45
N ASP A 332 -0.34 36.39 32.31
CA ASP A 332 -1.49 36.98 31.59
C ASP A 332 -2.84 36.58 32.19
N ARG A 333 -3.04 36.97 33.45
CA ARG A 333 -4.27 36.69 34.20
C ARG A 333 -5.48 37.38 33.58
N ALA A 334 -5.26 38.51 32.91
CA ALA A 334 -6.30 39.28 32.25
C ALA A 334 -6.79 38.58 30.97
N GLY A 335 -5.88 38.03 30.16
CA GLY A 335 -6.21 37.20 29.00
C GLY A 335 -7.00 35.96 29.38
N ILE A 336 -6.53 35.21 30.39
CA ILE A 336 -7.25 34.03 30.90
C ILE A 336 -8.67 34.40 31.35
N ALA A 337 -8.83 35.44 32.18
CA ALA A 337 -10.14 35.84 32.66
C ALA A 337 -11.10 36.27 31.52
N ARG A 338 -10.57 36.94 30.49
CA ARG A 338 -11.34 37.34 29.30
C ARG A 338 -11.79 36.13 28.49
N ASP A 339 -10.90 35.18 28.25
CA ASP A 339 -11.18 33.92 27.55
C ASP A 339 -12.26 33.09 28.27
N LEU A 340 -12.16 32.96 29.60
CA LEU A 340 -13.19 32.30 30.40
C LEU A 340 -14.56 33.01 30.30
N GLY A 341 -14.57 34.35 30.31
CA GLY A 341 -15.79 35.13 30.12
C GLY A 341 -16.44 34.91 28.75
N GLN A 342 -15.65 35.00 27.68
CA GLN A 342 -16.12 34.77 26.30
C GLN A 342 -16.69 33.36 26.11
N THR A 343 -16.01 32.35 26.68
CA THR A 343 -16.46 30.96 26.62
C THR A 343 -17.79 30.76 27.36
N LEU A 344 -17.98 31.47 28.49
CA LEU A 344 -19.23 31.40 29.26
C LEU A 344 -20.40 32.06 28.52
N ASP A 345 -20.17 33.21 27.88
CA ASP A 345 -21.17 33.88 27.06
C ASP A 345 -21.58 33.03 25.84
N LEU A 346 -20.60 32.36 25.22
CA LEU A 346 -20.83 31.39 24.14
C LEU A 346 -21.76 30.26 24.62
N ALA A 347 -21.50 29.66 25.78
CA ALA A 347 -22.33 28.59 26.33
C ALA A 347 -23.80 29.00 26.57
N GLN A 348 -24.03 30.24 26.99
CA GLN A 348 -25.37 30.78 27.20
C GLN A 348 -26.12 31.01 25.88
N SER A 349 -25.41 31.39 24.82
CA SER A 349 -26.00 31.60 23.49
C SER A 349 -26.42 30.30 22.81
N LEU A 350 -25.81 29.17 23.18
CA LEU A 350 -26.15 27.84 22.70
C LEU A 350 -27.40 27.31 23.43
N ALA A 351 -28.57 27.82 23.03
CA ALA A 351 -29.88 27.30 23.45
C ALA A 351 -29.96 25.79 23.16
N ALA A 352 -30.82 25.06 23.90
CA ALA A 352 -31.10 23.64 23.65
C ALA A 352 -31.72 23.50 22.25
N GLY A 353 -30.88 23.35 21.23
CA GLY A 353 -31.29 23.00 19.89
C GLY A 353 -31.79 21.56 19.85
N PRO A 354 -32.67 21.21 18.89
CA PRO A 354 -33.01 19.82 18.66
C PRO A 354 -31.71 19.02 18.45
N ALA A 355 -31.59 17.87 19.10
CA ALA A 355 -30.57 16.91 18.73
C ALA A 355 -30.78 16.63 17.24
N GLU A 356 -29.80 16.96 16.39
CA GLU A 356 -29.89 16.61 14.98
C GLU A 356 -30.11 15.10 14.89
N ASP A 357 -31.24 14.72 14.30
CA ASP A 357 -31.57 13.32 14.08
C ASP A 357 -30.45 12.67 13.29
N LEU A 358 -30.06 11.49 13.75
CA LEU A 358 -29.09 10.66 13.08
C LEU A 358 -29.54 10.36 11.66
N ASP A 359 -28.61 10.51 10.72
CA ASP A 359 -28.90 10.27 9.32
C ASP A 359 -28.99 8.75 9.08
N ASP A 360 -30.14 8.14 9.37
CA ASP A 360 -30.42 6.71 9.11
C ASP A 360 -30.07 6.31 7.67
N ARG A 361 -30.16 7.27 6.75
CA ARG A 361 -29.78 7.09 5.35
C ARG A 361 -28.26 6.97 5.18
N LEU A 362 -27.43 7.68 5.96
CA LEU A 362 -25.97 7.47 6.00
C LEU A 362 -25.65 6.02 6.37
N VAL A 363 -26.28 5.50 7.42
CA VAL A 363 -26.09 4.10 7.87
C VAL A 363 -26.53 3.11 6.79
N ASP A 364 -27.68 3.34 6.14
CA ASP A 364 -28.14 2.51 5.01
C ASP A 364 -27.12 2.53 3.85
N ARG A 365 -26.58 3.70 3.48
CA ARG A 365 -25.59 3.80 2.39
C ARG A 365 -24.29 3.11 2.74
N GLN A 366 -23.79 3.28 3.97
CA GLN A 366 -22.61 2.59 4.46
C GLN A 366 -22.77 1.07 4.36
N ARG A 367 -23.91 0.54 4.82
CA ARG A 367 -24.23 -0.89 4.75
C ARG A 367 -24.25 -1.38 3.30
N ARG A 368 -24.95 -0.71 2.39
CA ARG A 368 -25.05 -1.12 0.98
C ARG A 368 -23.71 -1.16 0.26
N LEU A 369 -22.84 -0.18 0.52
CA LEU A 369 -21.49 -0.17 -0.06
C LEU A 369 -20.65 -1.35 0.48
N SER A 370 -20.80 -1.67 1.77
CA SER A 370 -20.10 -2.81 2.37
C SER A 370 -20.65 -4.15 1.86
N ASP A 371 -21.96 -4.26 1.67
CA ASP A 371 -22.61 -5.42 1.08
C ASP A 371 -22.18 -5.63 -0.37
N HIS A 372 -21.99 -4.55 -1.16
CA HIS A 372 -21.43 -4.62 -2.52
C HIS A 372 -20.03 -5.23 -2.50
N VAL A 373 -19.13 -4.74 -1.64
CA VAL A 373 -17.76 -5.27 -1.52
C VAL A 373 -17.79 -6.75 -1.13
N ALA A 374 -18.60 -7.11 -0.13
CA ALA A 374 -18.74 -8.49 0.30
C ALA A 374 -19.27 -9.37 -0.85
N GLY A 375 -20.38 -9.01 -1.48
CA GLY A 375 -20.97 -9.79 -2.57
C GLY A 375 -20.09 -9.91 -3.81
N LEU A 376 -19.21 -8.93 -4.08
CA LEU A 376 -18.31 -8.95 -5.23
C LEU A 376 -17.03 -9.78 -4.96
N HIS A 377 -16.50 -9.76 -3.74
CA HIS A 377 -15.20 -10.34 -3.40
C HIS A 377 -15.24 -11.61 -2.54
N GLU A 378 -16.39 -11.97 -1.98
CA GLU A 378 -16.55 -13.22 -1.23
C GLU A 378 -16.29 -14.43 -2.14
N LYS A 379 -15.54 -15.41 -1.62
CA LYS A 379 -15.22 -16.64 -2.36
C LYS A 379 -16.35 -17.64 -2.20
N HIS A 380 -16.92 -18.08 -3.31
CA HIS A 380 -18.04 -19.02 -3.29
C HIS A 380 -17.55 -20.48 -3.40
N PRO A 381 -17.90 -21.38 -2.45
CA PRO A 381 -17.66 -22.80 -2.59
C PRO A 381 -18.64 -23.45 -3.59
N PRO A 382 -18.23 -24.50 -4.32
CA PRO A 382 -16.95 -25.23 -4.21
C PRO A 382 -15.77 -24.62 -5.01
N TRP A 383 -15.99 -23.55 -5.77
CA TRP A 383 -15.00 -23.04 -6.74
C TRP A 383 -13.85 -22.25 -6.10
N GLY A 384 -14.08 -21.67 -4.92
CA GLY A 384 -13.09 -20.82 -4.25
C GLY A 384 -12.79 -19.52 -5.02
N LEU A 385 -13.72 -19.09 -5.86
CA LEU A 385 -13.63 -17.90 -6.71
C LEU A 385 -14.68 -16.86 -6.28
N SER A 386 -14.33 -15.58 -6.42
CA SER A 386 -15.27 -14.47 -6.22
C SER A 386 -15.93 -14.03 -7.53
N ALA A 387 -17.05 -13.31 -7.43
CA ALA A 387 -17.72 -12.74 -8.60
C ALA A 387 -16.78 -11.82 -9.40
N PHE A 388 -15.91 -11.03 -8.74
CA PHE A 388 -14.88 -10.22 -9.38
C PHE A 388 -13.92 -11.06 -10.23
N GLN A 389 -13.39 -12.16 -9.67
CA GLN A 389 -12.44 -13.03 -10.38
C GLN A 389 -13.07 -13.70 -11.60
N ILE A 390 -14.34 -14.08 -11.48
CA ILE A 390 -15.11 -14.69 -12.57
C ILE A 390 -15.38 -13.66 -13.68
N GLN A 391 -15.83 -12.45 -13.33
CA GLN A 391 -16.04 -11.36 -14.28
C GLN A 391 -14.75 -10.95 -15.00
N SER A 392 -13.65 -10.78 -14.25
CA SER A 392 -12.32 -10.49 -14.81
C SER A 392 -11.90 -11.60 -15.78
N SER A 393 -12.00 -12.88 -15.36
CA SER A 393 -11.67 -14.01 -16.23
C SER A 393 -12.49 -14.04 -17.52
N LEU A 394 -13.82 -13.79 -17.45
CA LEU A 394 -14.70 -13.71 -18.62
C LEU A 394 -14.32 -12.59 -19.59
N LEU A 395 -13.80 -11.45 -19.09
CA LEU A 395 -13.30 -10.36 -19.95
C LEU A 395 -12.03 -10.73 -20.71
N GLY A 396 -11.19 -11.59 -20.12
CA GLY A 396 -9.98 -12.12 -20.74
C GLY A 396 -10.22 -13.15 -21.84
N ILE A 397 -11.44 -13.69 -21.95
CA ILE A 397 -11.75 -14.72 -22.94
C ILE A 397 -11.98 -14.06 -24.32
N PRO A 398 -11.27 -14.52 -25.37
CA PRO A 398 -11.44 -14.02 -26.73
C PRO A 398 -12.89 -14.14 -27.24
N ASP A 399 -13.34 -13.16 -28.04
CA ASP A 399 -14.70 -13.16 -28.60
C ASP A 399 -15.04 -14.45 -29.37
N GLN A 400 -14.04 -15.04 -30.04
CA GLN A 400 -14.19 -16.29 -30.81
C GLN A 400 -14.52 -17.51 -29.92
N ALA A 401 -14.06 -17.50 -28.67
CA ALA A 401 -14.29 -18.56 -27.70
C ALA A 401 -15.64 -18.41 -26.97
N ARG A 402 -16.33 -17.27 -27.11
CA ARG A 402 -17.61 -17.07 -26.44
C ARG A 402 -18.68 -18.01 -26.99
N THR A 403 -19.42 -18.61 -26.06
CA THR A 403 -20.45 -19.61 -26.33
C THR A 403 -21.75 -19.28 -25.58
N PRO A 404 -22.93 -19.49 -26.22
CA PRO A 404 -24.22 -19.40 -25.55
C PRO A 404 -24.49 -20.58 -24.59
N VAL A 405 -23.69 -21.65 -24.64
CA VAL A 405 -23.88 -22.83 -23.78
C VAL A 405 -23.66 -22.45 -22.31
N ARG A 406 -24.50 -23.01 -21.44
CA ARG A 406 -24.41 -22.87 -19.98
C ARG A 406 -24.33 -24.26 -19.38
N LEU A 407 -23.32 -24.51 -18.56
CA LEU A 407 -23.15 -25.78 -17.89
C LEU A 407 -24.13 -25.89 -16.72
N VAL A 408 -24.85 -27.01 -16.60
CA VAL A 408 -25.86 -27.21 -15.55
C VAL A 408 -25.73 -28.60 -14.91
N PRO A 409 -25.56 -28.71 -13.57
CA PRO A 409 -25.25 -27.65 -12.61
C PRO A 409 -23.71 -27.40 -12.50
N PRO A 410 -23.26 -26.14 -12.33
CA PRO A 410 -21.84 -25.79 -12.33
C PRO A 410 -21.07 -26.23 -11.07
N ASP A 411 -21.76 -26.64 -10.01
CA ASP A 411 -21.19 -27.10 -8.74
C ASP A 411 -20.60 -28.52 -8.82
N ARG A 412 -20.90 -29.28 -9.88
CA ARG A 412 -20.26 -30.58 -10.16
C ARG A 412 -18.80 -30.48 -10.60
N ILE A 413 -18.39 -29.30 -11.06
CA ILE A 413 -17.04 -29.04 -11.55
C ILE A 413 -16.40 -28.02 -10.60
N ASP A 414 -15.64 -28.52 -9.64
CA ASP A 414 -14.80 -27.68 -8.80
C ASP A 414 -13.58 -27.16 -9.59
N ARG A 415 -12.74 -26.36 -8.93
CA ARG A 415 -11.59 -25.75 -9.59
C ARG A 415 -10.56 -26.75 -10.10
N ALA A 416 -10.30 -27.83 -9.37
CA ALA A 416 -9.33 -28.85 -9.76
C ALA A 416 -9.86 -29.68 -10.95
N ALA A 417 -11.15 -30.03 -10.92
CA ALA A 417 -11.83 -30.68 -12.02
C ALA A 417 -11.83 -29.81 -13.28
N ALA A 418 -12.04 -28.49 -13.15
CA ALA A 418 -11.98 -27.57 -14.29
C ALA A 418 -10.57 -27.50 -14.92
N GLU A 419 -9.51 -27.51 -14.11
CA GLU A 419 -8.13 -27.54 -14.61
C GLU A 419 -7.86 -28.81 -15.43
N LEU A 420 -8.25 -29.98 -14.91
CA LEU A 420 -8.14 -31.25 -15.64
C LEU A 420 -8.96 -31.25 -16.94
N LEU A 421 -10.18 -30.71 -16.91
CA LEU A 421 -11.05 -30.67 -18.09
C LEU A 421 -10.51 -29.78 -19.20
N ARG A 422 -9.81 -28.69 -18.89
CA ARG A 422 -9.15 -27.86 -19.91
C ARG A 422 -8.11 -28.68 -20.67
N ASP A 423 -7.28 -29.42 -19.94
CA ASP A 423 -6.22 -30.23 -20.55
C ASP A 423 -6.78 -31.41 -21.33
N GLU A 424 -7.81 -32.07 -20.79
CA GLU A 424 -8.55 -33.13 -21.48
C GLU A 424 -9.23 -32.61 -22.77
N LEU A 425 -9.78 -31.40 -22.77
CA LEU A 425 -10.37 -30.78 -23.98
C LEU A 425 -9.32 -30.40 -25.02
N ARG A 426 -8.14 -29.91 -24.58
CA ARG A 426 -7.00 -29.68 -25.49
C ARG A 426 -6.53 -30.98 -26.12
N GLU A 427 -6.40 -32.04 -25.32
CA GLU A 427 -6.06 -33.37 -25.79
C GLU A 427 -7.09 -33.87 -26.80
N PHE A 428 -8.38 -33.77 -26.48
CA PHE A 428 -9.47 -34.19 -27.35
C PHE A 428 -9.45 -33.47 -28.71
N ALA A 429 -9.21 -32.15 -28.72
CA ALA A 429 -9.05 -31.38 -29.95
C ALA A 429 -7.80 -31.81 -30.74
N HIS A 430 -6.66 -32.00 -30.08
CA HIS A 430 -5.40 -32.42 -30.70
C HIS A 430 -5.50 -33.80 -31.35
N LEU A 431 -6.26 -34.71 -30.73
CA LEU A 431 -6.56 -36.04 -31.26
C LEU A 431 -7.55 -36.02 -32.45
N GLY A 432 -8.14 -34.87 -32.77
CA GLY A 432 -9.05 -34.68 -33.89
C GLY A 432 -10.54 -34.75 -33.53
N GLY A 433 -10.90 -34.73 -32.24
CA GLY A 433 -12.29 -34.90 -31.78
C GLY A 433 -13.31 -33.92 -32.38
N PHE A 434 -12.86 -32.71 -32.77
CA PHE A 434 -13.71 -31.70 -33.41
C PHE A 434 -13.56 -31.60 -34.94
N SER A 435 -12.57 -32.29 -35.52
CA SER A 435 -12.20 -32.19 -36.94
C SER A 435 -12.42 -33.48 -37.74
N LEU A 436 -12.67 -34.62 -37.08
CA LEU A 436 -12.98 -35.88 -37.75
C LEU A 436 -14.30 -35.77 -38.54
N ARG A 437 -14.23 -36.02 -39.86
CA ARG A 437 -15.36 -35.97 -40.80
C ARG A 437 -15.38 -37.20 -41.70
N PRO A 438 -16.54 -37.57 -42.29
CA PRO A 438 -16.67 -38.73 -43.19
C PRO A 438 -15.70 -38.75 -44.39
N ARG A 439 -15.24 -37.56 -44.84
CA ARG A 439 -14.30 -37.43 -45.97
C ARG A 439 -12.84 -37.25 -45.55
N ALA A 440 -12.57 -37.06 -44.26
CA ALA A 440 -11.23 -36.77 -43.75
C ALA A 440 -10.44 -38.06 -43.41
N THR A 441 -11.15 -39.12 -43.01
CA THR A 441 -10.52 -40.40 -42.64
C THR A 441 -11.47 -41.56 -42.95
N PRO A 442 -10.95 -42.69 -43.47
CA PRO A 442 -11.71 -43.91 -43.67
C PRO A 442 -12.12 -44.59 -42.34
N TRP A 443 -11.47 -44.23 -41.23
CA TRP A 443 -11.83 -44.70 -39.88
C TRP A 443 -13.01 -43.94 -39.26
N TYR A 444 -13.60 -42.99 -39.99
CA TYR A 444 -14.72 -42.21 -39.47
C TYR A 444 -15.92 -43.09 -39.14
N GLY A 445 -16.44 -42.96 -37.92
CA GLY A 445 -17.56 -43.77 -37.42
C GLY A 445 -17.18 -45.20 -37.02
N ALA A 446 -15.88 -45.50 -36.92
CA ALA A 446 -15.42 -46.80 -36.45
C ALA A 446 -15.68 -47.00 -34.95
N ALA A 447 -16.12 -48.21 -34.57
CA ALA A 447 -16.44 -48.56 -33.18
C ALA A 447 -15.22 -49.07 -32.40
N LEU A 448 -14.14 -48.27 -32.35
CA LEU A 448 -12.89 -48.60 -31.65
C LEU A 448 -12.84 -47.94 -30.27
N ARG A 449 -13.17 -48.70 -29.22
CA ARG A 449 -13.34 -48.19 -27.85
C ARG A 449 -12.11 -48.42 -26.96
N ASP A 450 -11.23 -49.33 -27.34
CA ASP A 450 -10.00 -49.64 -26.59
C ASP A 450 -8.79 -49.88 -27.53
N PRO A 451 -7.54 -49.80 -27.01
CA PRO A 451 -6.34 -49.97 -27.83
C PRO A 451 -6.17 -51.37 -28.42
N GLU A 452 -6.79 -52.40 -27.83
CA GLU A 452 -6.77 -53.77 -28.34
C GLU A 452 -7.60 -53.87 -29.62
N GLN A 453 -8.79 -53.28 -29.63
CA GLN A 453 -9.66 -53.18 -30.80
C GLN A 453 -8.98 -52.41 -31.94
N ALA A 454 -8.34 -51.28 -31.64
CA ALA A 454 -7.61 -50.51 -32.65
C ALA A 454 -6.47 -51.33 -33.28
N ARG A 455 -5.67 -52.02 -32.45
CA ARG A 455 -4.60 -52.90 -32.93
C ARG A 455 -5.13 -54.03 -33.80
N GLN A 456 -6.20 -54.69 -33.35
CA GLN A 456 -6.82 -55.79 -34.09
C GLN A 456 -7.37 -55.32 -35.44
N ALA A 457 -8.07 -54.18 -35.47
CA ALA A 457 -8.61 -53.62 -36.70
C ALA A 457 -7.51 -53.21 -37.69
N CYS A 458 -6.45 -52.53 -37.23
CA CYS A 458 -5.29 -52.18 -38.07
C CYS A 458 -4.57 -53.42 -38.61
N ALA A 459 -4.38 -54.44 -37.77
CA ALA A 459 -3.75 -55.69 -38.18
C ALA A 459 -4.59 -56.46 -39.21
N LEU A 460 -5.92 -56.50 -39.04
CA LEU A 460 -6.85 -57.10 -40.00
C LEU A 460 -6.84 -56.34 -41.32
N ALA A 461 -6.95 -55.00 -41.29
CA ALA A 461 -6.92 -54.17 -42.49
C ALA A 461 -5.61 -54.33 -43.28
N SER A 462 -4.47 -54.26 -42.58
CA SER A 462 -3.14 -54.45 -43.19
C SER A 462 -2.95 -55.85 -43.77
N ARG A 463 -3.39 -56.89 -43.05
CA ARG A 463 -3.26 -58.29 -43.51
C ARG A 463 -4.14 -58.57 -44.72
N LEU A 464 -5.37 -58.06 -44.74
CA LEU A 464 -6.28 -58.18 -45.87
C LEU A 464 -5.75 -57.43 -47.09
N HIS A 465 -5.28 -56.20 -46.91
CA HIS A 465 -4.76 -55.35 -47.98
C HIS A 465 -3.43 -55.85 -48.57
N SER A 466 -2.44 -56.15 -47.72
CA SER A 466 -1.06 -56.43 -48.17
C SER A 466 -0.78 -57.90 -48.45
N HIS A 467 -1.62 -58.83 -47.99
CA HIS A 467 -1.36 -60.26 -48.13
C HIS A 467 -2.54 -61.08 -48.66
N LEU A 468 -3.67 -61.13 -47.95
CA LEU A 468 -4.72 -62.10 -48.24
C LEU A 468 -5.49 -61.80 -49.54
N LEU A 469 -5.93 -60.56 -49.76
CA LEU A 469 -6.63 -60.20 -50.99
C LEU A 469 -5.71 -60.21 -52.23
N PRO A 470 -4.47 -59.71 -52.18
CA PRO A 470 -3.53 -59.86 -53.29
C PRO A 470 -3.18 -61.32 -53.59
N LEU A 471 -3.01 -62.16 -52.56
CA LEU A 471 -2.76 -63.59 -52.74
C LEU A 471 -3.97 -64.29 -53.38
N LEU A 472 -5.18 -63.94 -52.96
CA LEU A 472 -6.41 -64.45 -53.55
C LEU A 472 -6.53 -64.01 -55.01
N ALA A 473 -6.31 -62.72 -55.31
CA ALA A 473 -6.32 -62.18 -56.66
C ALA A 473 -5.31 -62.91 -57.55
N TYR A 474 -4.05 -63.01 -57.11
CA TYR A 474 -3.00 -63.73 -57.85
C TYR A 474 -3.36 -65.19 -58.15
N ARG A 475 -3.89 -65.93 -57.16
CA ARG A 475 -4.25 -67.34 -57.34
C ARG A 475 -5.49 -67.52 -58.22
N VAL A 476 -6.50 -66.66 -58.06
CA VAL A 476 -7.72 -66.68 -58.89
C VAL A 476 -7.40 -66.29 -60.32
N ASP A 477 -6.59 -65.26 -60.54
CA ASP A 477 -6.18 -64.80 -61.86
C ASP A 477 -5.36 -65.87 -62.58
N ARG A 478 -4.41 -66.51 -61.87
CA ARG A 478 -3.68 -67.66 -62.38
C ARG A 478 -4.62 -68.81 -62.76
N SER A 479 -5.56 -69.15 -61.89
CA SER A 479 -6.55 -70.21 -62.15
C SER A 479 -7.45 -69.88 -63.33
N CYS A 480 -7.81 -68.60 -63.51
CA CYS A 480 -8.56 -68.13 -64.67
C CYS A 480 -7.72 -68.24 -65.95
N ALA A 481 -6.45 -67.84 -65.91
CA ALA A 481 -5.54 -67.95 -67.05
C ALA A 481 -5.31 -69.42 -67.47
N GLU A 482 -5.11 -70.32 -66.50
CA GLU A 482 -5.00 -71.77 -66.76
C GLU A 482 -6.31 -72.37 -67.33
N ALA A 483 -7.47 -71.79 -66.97
CA ALA A 483 -8.79 -72.20 -67.45
C ALA A 483 -9.26 -71.48 -68.73
N GLY A 484 -8.51 -70.49 -69.25
CA GLY A 484 -8.88 -69.68 -70.42
C GLY A 484 -9.99 -68.64 -70.18
N LEU A 485 -10.16 -68.19 -68.93
CA LEU A 485 -11.15 -67.21 -68.50
C LEU A 485 -10.53 -65.82 -68.30
N THR A 486 -11.32 -64.77 -68.56
CA THR A 486 -10.94 -63.38 -68.29
C THR A 486 -10.82 -63.15 -66.77
N PRO A 487 -9.67 -62.64 -66.27
CA PRO A 487 -9.47 -62.43 -64.85
C PRO A 487 -10.43 -61.37 -64.30
N PRO A 488 -11.03 -61.59 -63.12
CA PRO A 488 -11.93 -60.63 -62.48
C PRO A 488 -11.20 -59.37 -61.96
N SER A 489 -11.81 -58.20 -62.14
CA SER A 489 -11.27 -56.90 -61.72
C SER A 489 -11.44 -56.59 -60.23
N ASP A 490 -12.55 -57.02 -59.63
CA ASP A 490 -12.94 -56.71 -58.25
C ASP A 490 -13.04 -57.96 -57.36
N HIS A 491 -13.08 -57.76 -56.03
CA HIS A 491 -13.18 -58.85 -55.06
C HIS A 491 -14.50 -59.65 -55.15
N PRO A 492 -15.69 -59.03 -55.26
CA PRO A 492 -16.95 -59.77 -55.42
C PRO A 492 -16.91 -60.74 -56.61
N SER A 493 -16.42 -60.28 -57.77
CA SER A 493 -16.28 -61.09 -58.98
C SER A 493 -15.27 -62.22 -58.81
N ARG A 494 -14.22 -62.05 -57.99
CA ARG A 494 -13.28 -63.13 -57.62
C ARG A 494 -13.96 -64.20 -56.78
N VAL A 495 -14.77 -63.80 -55.80
CA VAL A 495 -15.53 -64.75 -54.97
C VAL A 495 -16.56 -65.50 -55.82
N GLU A 496 -17.27 -64.81 -56.71
CA GLU A 496 -18.18 -65.43 -57.67
C GLU A 496 -17.46 -66.39 -58.61
N ARG A 497 -16.23 -66.05 -59.05
CA ARG A 497 -15.40 -66.96 -59.85
C ARG A 497 -15.07 -68.25 -59.12
N VAL A 498 -14.66 -68.14 -57.85
CA VAL A 498 -14.38 -69.33 -57.01
C VAL A 498 -15.66 -70.12 -56.74
N ARG A 499 -16.81 -69.46 -56.55
CA ARG A 499 -18.12 -70.13 -56.44
C ARG A 499 -18.51 -70.86 -57.72
N LEU A 500 -18.21 -70.29 -58.90
CA LEU A 500 -18.43 -70.95 -60.18
C LEU A 500 -17.56 -72.20 -60.29
N PHE A 501 -16.26 -72.11 -59.96
CA PHE A 501 -15.37 -73.27 -59.92
C PHE A 501 -15.87 -74.35 -58.94
N ALA A 502 -16.31 -73.97 -57.75
CA ALA A 502 -16.86 -74.88 -56.75
C ALA A 502 -18.20 -75.51 -57.19
N GLY A 503 -19.06 -74.72 -57.83
CA GLY A 503 -20.30 -75.18 -58.42
C GLY A 503 -20.05 -76.21 -59.53
N ILE A 504 -19.09 -75.94 -60.42
CA ILE A 504 -18.68 -76.88 -61.47
C ILE A 504 -18.10 -78.15 -60.84
N ALA A 505 -17.24 -78.05 -59.83
CA ALA A 505 -16.71 -79.21 -59.12
C ALA A 505 -17.83 -80.06 -58.47
N ALA A 506 -18.83 -79.42 -57.84
CA ALA A 506 -19.97 -80.10 -57.25
C ALA A 506 -20.86 -80.79 -58.30
N THR A 507 -21.05 -80.15 -59.47
CA THR A 507 -21.73 -80.75 -60.62
C THR A 507 -20.95 -81.95 -61.15
N LEU A 508 -19.63 -81.83 -61.31
CA LEU A 508 -18.75 -82.91 -61.78
C LEU A 508 -18.57 -84.06 -60.76
N ALA A 509 -18.84 -83.83 -59.48
CA ALA A 509 -18.93 -84.89 -58.48
C ALA A 509 -20.18 -85.77 -58.67
N ARG A 510 -21.24 -85.21 -59.27
CA ARG A 510 -22.53 -85.88 -59.49
C ARG A 510 -22.76 -86.28 -60.94
N PHE A 511 -21.97 -85.76 -61.87
CA PHE A 511 -22.08 -86.01 -63.30
C PHE A 511 -20.72 -86.26 -63.95
N SER A 512 -20.71 -87.06 -65.02
CA SER A 512 -19.54 -87.21 -65.89
C SER A 512 -19.13 -85.86 -66.49
N PRO A 513 -17.82 -85.58 -66.66
CA PRO A 513 -17.32 -84.37 -67.32
C PRO A 513 -17.93 -84.06 -68.68
N ARG A 514 -18.50 -85.07 -69.35
CA ARG A 514 -19.24 -84.93 -70.61
C ARG A 514 -20.55 -84.14 -70.48
N VAL A 515 -21.04 -83.86 -69.27
CA VAL A 515 -22.30 -83.12 -69.04
C VAL A 515 -22.28 -81.72 -69.66
N PHE A 516 -21.15 -81.01 -69.58
CA PHE A 516 -21.02 -79.67 -70.16
C PHE A 516 -20.85 -79.69 -71.69
N GLY A 517 -20.44 -80.81 -72.27
CA GLY A 517 -20.38 -81.01 -73.73
C GLY A 517 -21.67 -81.57 -74.34
N SER A 518 -22.70 -81.84 -73.52
CA SER A 518 -23.94 -82.51 -73.93
C SER A 518 -25.16 -81.58 -73.97
N ASP A 519 -24.95 -80.28 -74.09
CA ASP A 519 -25.99 -79.23 -74.08
C ASP A 519 -26.92 -79.31 -72.84
N PRO A 520 -26.40 -78.91 -71.65
CA PRO A 520 -27.14 -79.00 -70.40
C PRO A 520 -28.45 -78.17 -70.38
N ASP A 521 -28.58 -77.11 -71.19
CA ASP A 521 -29.82 -76.33 -71.34
C ASP A 521 -30.94 -77.20 -71.93
N LEU A 522 -30.62 -77.94 -73.00
CA LEU A 522 -31.56 -78.86 -73.65
C LEU A 522 -31.94 -80.03 -72.71
N LEU A 523 -30.97 -80.51 -71.92
CA LEU A 523 -31.20 -81.57 -70.91
C LEU A 523 -32.05 -81.07 -69.72
N ALA A 524 -31.88 -79.83 -69.29
CA ALA A 524 -32.68 -79.17 -68.27
C ALA A 524 -34.12 -78.96 -68.75
N GLN A 525 -34.33 -78.39 -69.94
CA GLN A 525 -35.66 -78.20 -70.53
C GLN A 525 -36.42 -79.52 -70.69
N ALA A 526 -35.71 -80.59 -71.08
CA ALA A 526 -36.29 -81.92 -71.18
C ALA A 526 -36.78 -82.47 -69.83
N THR A 527 -36.23 -82.03 -68.71
CA THR A 527 -36.54 -82.56 -67.37
C THR A 527 -37.58 -81.74 -66.59
N GLY A 528 -37.80 -80.46 -66.93
CA GLY A 528 -38.69 -79.53 -66.19
C GLY A 528 -40.18 -79.54 -66.54
N GLY A 529 -40.57 -79.90 -67.77
CA GLY A 529 -41.97 -79.87 -68.23
C GLY A 529 -42.64 -81.25 -68.40
N ALA A 530 -43.97 -81.24 -68.59
CA ALA A 530 -44.76 -82.40 -69.00
C ALA A 530 -44.57 -82.69 -70.51
N GLY A 531 -43.38 -83.19 -70.87
CA GLY A 531 -43.05 -84.10 -71.97
C GLY A 531 -43.67 -83.91 -73.38
N THR A 532 -42.88 -83.44 -74.34
CA THR A 532 -43.03 -83.75 -75.79
C THR A 532 -42.11 -84.91 -76.22
N PHE A 533 -42.42 -85.58 -77.34
CA PHE A 533 -41.78 -86.84 -77.80
C PHE A 533 -40.25 -86.74 -78.04
N GLY A 534 -39.70 -85.53 -78.20
CA GLY A 534 -38.25 -85.28 -78.28
C GLY A 534 -37.50 -85.33 -76.95
N GLN A 535 -38.20 -85.25 -75.81
CA GLN A 535 -37.57 -85.11 -74.49
C GLN A 535 -37.20 -86.46 -73.83
N ARG A 536 -37.67 -87.62 -74.34
CA ARG A 536 -37.38 -88.96 -73.77
C ARG A 536 -35.92 -89.40 -73.97
N ALA A 537 -35.35 -89.14 -75.15
CA ALA A 537 -33.95 -89.45 -75.47
C ALA A 537 -32.97 -88.61 -74.63
N ALA A 538 -33.23 -87.29 -74.56
CA ALA A 538 -32.49 -86.35 -73.72
C ALA A 538 -32.52 -86.74 -72.22
N ARG A 539 -33.66 -87.21 -71.68
CA ARG A 539 -33.75 -87.71 -70.29
C ARG A 539 -32.90 -88.97 -70.03
N LYS A 540 -32.81 -89.87 -71.01
CA LYS A 540 -31.97 -91.09 -70.89
C LYS A 540 -30.48 -90.71 -70.90
N GLN A 541 -30.10 -89.76 -71.74
CA GLN A 541 -28.75 -89.19 -71.79
C GLN A 541 -28.39 -88.45 -70.49
N ALA A 542 -29.28 -87.61 -69.97
CA ALA A 542 -29.13 -86.94 -68.68
C ALA A 542 -28.87 -87.94 -67.52
N ARG A 543 -29.60 -89.05 -67.47
CA ARG A 543 -29.38 -90.11 -66.47
C ARG A 543 -28.08 -90.88 -66.67
N ALA A 544 -27.67 -91.10 -67.92
CA ALA A 544 -26.40 -91.78 -68.23
C ALA A 544 -25.17 -90.93 -67.84
N LEU A 545 -25.34 -89.61 -67.75
CA LEU A 545 -24.31 -88.70 -67.30
C LEU A 545 -24.24 -88.60 -65.77
N TRP A 546 -25.21 -89.10 -65.01
CA TRP A 546 -25.20 -89.06 -63.53
C TRP A 546 -24.26 -90.11 -62.93
N LEU A 547 -23.42 -89.66 -61.99
CA LEU A 547 -22.41 -90.44 -61.26
C LEU A 547 -22.66 -90.49 -59.74
N GLY A 548 -23.69 -89.82 -59.23
CA GLY A 548 -24.06 -89.89 -57.81
C GLY A 548 -24.52 -91.30 -57.40
N GLN A 549 -24.33 -91.67 -56.13
CA GLN A 549 -24.59 -93.03 -55.64
C GLN A 549 -26.07 -93.46 -55.71
N ASP A 550 -27.00 -92.50 -55.60
CA ASP A 550 -28.45 -92.75 -55.69
C ASP A 550 -29.05 -92.28 -57.01
N LYS A 551 -30.12 -92.95 -57.46
CA LYS A 551 -30.89 -92.51 -58.64
C LYS A 551 -31.62 -91.19 -58.32
N PRO A 552 -31.33 -90.08 -59.01
CA PRO A 552 -31.88 -88.79 -58.68
C PRO A 552 -33.36 -88.73 -59.08
N GLU A 553 -34.18 -88.18 -58.19
CA GLU A 553 -35.56 -87.84 -58.51
C GLU A 553 -35.61 -86.80 -59.65
N ARG A 554 -36.72 -86.78 -60.39
CA ARG A 554 -36.84 -85.96 -61.60
C ARG A 554 -36.60 -84.47 -61.33
N GLU A 555 -37.14 -83.95 -60.23
CA GLU A 555 -36.98 -82.55 -59.83
C GLU A 555 -35.54 -82.24 -59.44
N HIS A 556 -34.89 -83.12 -58.67
CA HIS A 556 -33.48 -82.98 -58.31
C HIS A 556 -32.54 -83.05 -59.52
N LEU A 557 -32.79 -83.97 -60.46
CA LEU A 557 -32.04 -84.09 -61.72
C LEU A 557 -32.25 -82.85 -62.60
N HIS A 558 -33.48 -82.34 -62.66
CA HIS A 558 -33.81 -81.11 -63.38
C HIS A 558 -33.05 -79.92 -62.78
N ALA A 559 -33.14 -79.71 -61.46
CA ALA A 559 -32.46 -78.63 -60.76
C ALA A 559 -30.93 -78.69 -60.96
N ALA A 560 -30.33 -79.88 -60.87
CA ALA A 560 -28.88 -80.04 -61.04
C ALA A 560 -28.41 -79.82 -62.50
N LEU A 561 -29.23 -80.16 -63.50
CA LEU A 561 -28.94 -79.87 -64.91
C LEU A 561 -29.18 -78.41 -65.26
N SER A 562 -30.23 -77.78 -64.72
CA SER A 562 -30.44 -76.34 -64.83
C SER A 562 -29.25 -75.58 -64.24
N GLN A 563 -28.76 -76.02 -63.08
CA GLN A 563 -27.55 -75.46 -62.46
C GLN A 563 -26.31 -75.67 -63.35
N ALA A 564 -26.13 -76.84 -63.98
CA ALA A 564 -25.04 -77.08 -64.92
C ALA A 564 -25.16 -76.20 -66.19
N ALA A 565 -26.38 -75.94 -66.65
CA ALA A 565 -26.65 -75.05 -67.78
C ALA A 565 -26.30 -73.60 -67.44
N ASP A 566 -26.72 -73.12 -66.27
CA ASP A 566 -26.36 -71.80 -65.75
C ASP A 566 -24.84 -71.64 -65.61
N GLN A 567 -24.17 -72.64 -65.05
CA GLN A 567 -22.70 -72.67 -64.92
C GLN A 567 -21.99 -72.62 -66.28
N LEU A 568 -22.49 -73.35 -67.29
CA LEU A 568 -21.90 -73.35 -68.64
C LEU A 568 -22.09 -72.00 -69.34
N ARG A 569 -23.28 -71.40 -69.21
CA ARG A 569 -23.57 -70.06 -69.75
C ARG A 569 -22.64 -69.03 -69.13
N GLU A 570 -22.48 -69.08 -67.82
CA GLU A 570 -21.61 -68.18 -67.09
C GLU A 570 -20.13 -68.42 -67.43
N TRP A 571 -19.68 -69.67 -67.53
CA TRP A 571 -18.33 -70.00 -67.99
C TRP A 571 -18.02 -69.46 -69.39
N ASN A 572 -18.95 -69.63 -70.33
CA ASN A 572 -18.78 -69.16 -71.70
C ASN A 572 -18.78 -67.63 -71.81
N ARG A 573 -19.59 -66.93 -71.00
CA ARG A 573 -19.61 -65.47 -70.92
C ARG A 573 -18.26 -64.90 -70.48
N LEU A 574 -17.53 -65.65 -69.66
CA LEU A 574 -16.30 -65.23 -69.02
C LEU A 574 -15.02 -65.64 -69.76
N ARG A 575 -15.11 -66.23 -70.96
CA ARG A 575 -13.94 -66.63 -71.76
C ARG A 575 -13.19 -65.42 -72.32
N ALA A 576 -11.86 -65.50 -72.32
CA ALA A 576 -10.98 -64.45 -72.84
C ALA A 576 -11.08 -64.26 -74.37
N ASP A 577 -11.40 -65.34 -75.11
CA ASP A 577 -11.49 -65.32 -76.58
C ASP A 577 -12.83 -64.78 -77.13
N GLY A 578 -13.67 -64.18 -76.27
CA GLY A 578 -15.03 -63.75 -76.61
C GLY A 578 -16.05 -64.90 -76.66
N PRO A 579 -17.36 -64.60 -76.61
CA PRO A 579 -18.38 -65.63 -76.79
C PRO A 579 -18.19 -66.24 -78.17
N ALA A 580 -18.18 -67.57 -78.25
CA ALA A 580 -18.27 -68.27 -79.52
C ALA A 580 -19.60 -67.86 -80.19
N GLU A 581 -19.57 -66.84 -81.05
CA GLU A 581 -20.70 -66.45 -81.86
C GLU A 581 -21.12 -67.64 -82.71
N THR A 582 -22.30 -68.18 -82.39
CA THR A 582 -23.13 -69.03 -83.25
C THR A 582 -22.38 -70.12 -84.03
N ALA A 583 -22.18 -71.26 -83.37
CA ALA A 583 -21.84 -72.50 -84.06
C ALA A 583 -22.93 -72.86 -85.07
N SER A 584 -22.59 -72.85 -86.37
CA SER A 584 -23.35 -73.57 -87.39
C SER A 584 -23.23 -75.08 -87.14
N PRO A 585 -24.30 -75.87 -87.34
CA PRO A 585 -24.30 -77.29 -87.03
C PRO A 585 -23.54 -78.06 -88.12
N GLY A 586 -22.24 -78.28 -87.92
CA GLY A 586 -21.47 -79.23 -88.71
C GLY A 586 -20.01 -78.83 -88.91
N GLY A 587 -19.14 -79.34 -88.04
CA GLY A 587 -17.71 -79.46 -88.34
C GLY A 587 -16.78 -78.97 -87.24
N GLY A 588 -15.94 -79.89 -86.76
CA GLY A 588 -14.61 -79.60 -86.20
C GLY A 588 -14.59 -78.99 -84.80
N HIS A 589 -14.16 -79.78 -83.82
CA HIS A 589 -13.85 -79.35 -82.46
C HIS A 589 -12.91 -78.13 -82.44
N ALA A 590 -13.46 -76.94 -82.26
CA ALA A 590 -12.76 -75.93 -81.50
C ALA A 590 -12.73 -76.44 -80.05
N THR A 591 -11.60 -77.02 -79.66
CA THR A 591 -11.30 -77.48 -78.31
C THR A 591 -11.20 -76.28 -77.37
N GLY A 592 -12.34 -75.68 -77.05
CA GLY A 592 -12.48 -74.99 -75.78
C GLY A 592 -12.43 -76.06 -74.70
N SER A 593 -11.48 -75.95 -73.77
CA SER A 593 -11.45 -76.84 -72.60
C SER A 593 -12.85 -76.84 -71.95
N ALA A 594 -13.43 -78.02 -71.77
CA ALA A 594 -14.70 -78.15 -71.07
C ALA A 594 -14.55 -77.54 -69.65
N PRO A 595 -15.60 -76.93 -69.07
CA PRO A 595 -15.52 -76.35 -67.74
C PRO A 595 -14.96 -77.35 -66.74
N SER A 596 -13.77 -77.06 -66.22
CA SER A 596 -13.08 -77.88 -65.24
C SER A 596 -12.64 -77.01 -64.07
N PRO A 597 -12.79 -77.50 -62.82
CA PRO A 597 -12.27 -76.78 -61.68
C PRO A 597 -10.74 -76.82 -61.67
N PRO A 598 -10.06 -75.77 -61.17
CA PRO A 598 -8.62 -75.77 -61.03
C PRO A 598 -8.19 -76.80 -59.96
N PRO A 599 -7.00 -77.39 -60.07
CA PRO A 599 -6.54 -78.44 -59.16
C PRO A 599 -6.33 -77.96 -57.71
N ASP A 600 -6.10 -76.65 -57.51
CA ASP A 600 -5.94 -75.99 -56.21
C ASP A 600 -7.27 -75.42 -55.66
N LEU A 601 -8.42 -75.79 -56.22
CA LEU A 601 -9.73 -75.33 -55.77
C LEU A 601 -9.99 -75.48 -54.25
N PRO A 602 -9.60 -76.58 -53.56
CA PRO A 602 -9.75 -76.67 -52.11
C PRO A 602 -8.99 -75.57 -51.35
N ASP A 603 -7.78 -75.22 -51.83
CA ASP A 603 -6.97 -74.14 -51.25
C ASP A 603 -7.56 -72.76 -51.56
N LEU A 604 -8.11 -72.55 -52.76
CA LEU A 604 -8.84 -71.33 -53.11
C LEU A 604 -10.09 -71.14 -52.25
N LEU A 605 -10.87 -72.21 -52.02
CA LEU A 605 -12.05 -72.17 -51.15
C LEU A 605 -11.69 -71.86 -49.70
N ARG A 606 -10.60 -72.46 -49.20
CA ARG A 606 -10.06 -72.14 -47.87
C ARG A 606 -9.62 -70.68 -47.79
N LEU A 607 -8.91 -70.17 -48.81
CA LEU A 607 -8.43 -68.79 -48.86
C LEU A 607 -9.59 -67.78 -48.96
N VAL A 608 -10.62 -68.06 -49.76
CA VAL A 608 -11.85 -67.26 -49.81
C VAL A 608 -12.55 -67.26 -48.45
N GLY A 609 -12.69 -68.44 -47.81
CA GLY A 609 -13.26 -68.54 -46.47
C GLY A 609 -12.49 -67.74 -45.42
N GLU A 610 -11.16 -67.76 -45.49
CA GLU A 610 -10.28 -66.98 -44.61
C GLU A 610 -10.41 -65.46 -44.85
N CYS A 611 -10.47 -65.02 -46.12
CA CYS A 611 -10.69 -63.62 -46.49
C CYS A 611 -12.06 -63.12 -46.00
N GLU A 612 -13.14 -63.87 -46.26
CA GLU A 612 -14.50 -63.49 -45.85
C GLU A 612 -14.66 -63.47 -44.32
N ALA A 613 -14.03 -64.40 -43.60
CA ALA A 613 -14.03 -64.41 -42.13
C ALA A 613 -13.32 -63.18 -41.54
N GLN A 614 -12.16 -62.81 -42.10
CA GLN A 614 -11.42 -61.62 -41.66
C GLN A 614 -12.11 -60.31 -42.06
N LEU A 615 -12.71 -60.23 -43.26
CA LEU A 615 -13.55 -59.10 -43.68
C LEU A 615 -14.76 -58.93 -42.76
N THR A 616 -15.42 -60.03 -42.37
CA THR A 616 -16.53 -60.01 -41.41
C THR A 616 -16.08 -59.51 -40.04
N SER A 617 -14.91 -59.95 -39.58
CA SER A 617 -14.33 -59.48 -38.31
C SER A 617 -14.00 -57.98 -38.35
N LEU A 618 -13.50 -57.46 -39.49
CA LEU A 618 -13.21 -56.04 -39.65
C LEU A 618 -14.49 -55.19 -39.79
N ARG A 619 -15.56 -55.73 -40.40
CA ARG A 619 -16.89 -55.09 -40.49
C ARG A 619 -17.54 -54.83 -39.13
N ALA A 620 -17.12 -55.54 -38.08
CA ALA A 620 -17.57 -55.27 -36.71
C ALA A 620 -17.09 -53.90 -36.20
N TYR A 621 -15.98 -53.39 -36.75
CA TYR A 621 -15.37 -52.13 -36.34
C TYR A 621 -15.63 -50.99 -37.32
N VAL A 622 -15.60 -51.25 -38.64
CA VAL A 622 -15.67 -50.22 -39.69
C VAL A 622 -16.69 -50.61 -40.77
N ARG A 623 -17.38 -49.63 -41.35
CA ARG A 623 -18.25 -49.87 -42.52
C ARG A 623 -17.39 -50.09 -43.76
N LEU A 624 -17.49 -51.27 -44.37
CA LEU A 624 -16.80 -51.62 -45.62
C LEU A 624 -17.80 -51.78 -46.77
N PRO A 625 -17.51 -51.24 -47.96
CA PRO A 625 -18.28 -51.51 -49.18
C PRO A 625 -18.12 -52.97 -49.64
N ASP A 626 -18.92 -53.38 -50.63
CA ASP A 626 -18.90 -54.74 -51.18
C ASP A 626 -17.55 -55.09 -51.83
N ASP A 627 -16.91 -54.13 -52.51
CA ASP A 627 -15.51 -54.22 -52.92
C ASP A 627 -14.61 -53.45 -51.95
N PRO A 628 -13.88 -54.14 -51.05
CA PRO A 628 -13.18 -53.50 -49.96
C PRO A 628 -11.79 -52.98 -50.35
N ALA A 629 -11.31 -53.21 -51.58
CA ALA A 629 -9.90 -52.98 -51.96
C ALA A 629 -9.41 -51.55 -51.68
N ASP A 630 -10.11 -50.53 -52.20
CA ASP A 630 -9.73 -49.13 -52.05
C ASP A 630 -9.91 -48.64 -50.61
N THR A 631 -10.96 -49.11 -49.93
CA THR A 631 -11.22 -48.74 -48.53
C THR A 631 -10.17 -49.35 -47.60
N LEU A 632 -9.76 -50.60 -47.83
CA LEU A 632 -8.69 -51.26 -47.06
C LEU A 632 -7.33 -50.60 -47.27
N ALA A 633 -7.04 -50.16 -48.50
CA ALA A 633 -5.85 -49.38 -48.80
C ALA A 633 -5.85 -48.07 -48.00
N ALA A 634 -6.97 -47.34 -48.01
CA ALA A 634 -7.13 -46.11 -47.25
C ALA A 634 -7.03 -46.33 -45.72
N LEU A 635 -7.68 -47.38 -45.19
CA LEU A 635 -7.62 -47.74 -43.76
C LEU A 635 -6.20 -48.10 -43.32
N THR A 636 -5.46 -48.81 -44.16
CA THR A 636 -4.07 -49.21 -43.90
C THR A 636 -3.10 -48.03 -43.97
N ALA A 637 -3.40 -47.03 -44.82
CA ALA A 637 -2.60 -45.81 -44.92
C ALA A 637 -2.80 -44.85 -43.72
N ASP A 638 -3.98 -44.86 -43.09
CA ASP A 638 -4.33 -43.97 -41.98
C ASP A 638 -4.45 -44.72 -40.64
N GLN A 639 -3.42 -45.48 -40.25
CA GLN A 639 -3.43 -46.21 -38.96
C GLN A 639 -3.34 -45.28 -37.75
N ASP A 640 -2.71 -44.12 -37.91
CA ASP A 640 -2.55 -43.14 -36.83
C ASP A 640 -3.91 -42.68 -36.28
N THR A 641 -4.92 -42.50 -37.14
CA THR A 641 -6.27 -42.13 -36.71
C THR A 641 -6.94 -43.24 -35.90
N ALA A 642 -6.76 -44.50 -36.31
CA ALA A 642 -7.31 -45.65 -35.59
C ALA A 642 -6.78 -45.75 -34.15
N TRP A 643 -5.50 -45.44 -33.93
CA TRP A 643 -4.88 -45.43 -32.60
C TRP A 643 -5.37 -44.29 -31.71
N LYS A 644 -5.85 -43.18 -32.28
CA LYS A 644 -6.41 -42.04 -31.53
C LYS A 644 -7.86 -42.27 -31.08
N LEU A 645 -8.65 -43.04 -31.83
CA LEU A 645 -10.09 -43.25 -31.59
C LEU A 645 -10.45 -43.81 -30.19
N PRO A 646 -9.72 -44.79 -29.61
CA PRO A 646 -10.00 -45.26 -28.25
C PRO A 646 -9.92 -44.16 -27.20
N ARG A 647 -8.90 -43.30 -27.28
CA ARG A 647 -8.72 -42.19 -26.33
C ARG A 647 -9.79 -41.13 -26.54
N LEU A 648 -10.15 -40.81 -27.79
CA LEU A 648 -11.28 -39.93 -28.10
C LEU A 648 -12.60 -40.47 -27.52
N TYR A 649 -12.86 -41.77 -27.62
CA TYR A 649 -14.06 -42.38 -27.04
C TYR A 649 -14.10 -42.29 -25.51
N GLN A 650 -12.97 -42.56 -24.84
CA GLN A 650 -12.85 -42.41 -23.39
C GLN A 650 -13.08 -40.97 -22.92
N LEU A 651 -12.50 -39.99 -23.62
CA LEU A 651 -12.68 -38.57 -23.31
C LEU A 651 -14.13 -38.14 -23.57
N GLY A 652 -14.72 -38.52 -24.71
CA GLY A 652 -16.12 -38.21 -25.04
C GLY A 652 -17.11 -38.74 -24.01
N THR A 653 -16.97 -40.01 -23.60
CA THR A 653 -17.85 -40.60 -22.56
C THR A 653 -17.72 -39.91 -21.20
N ARG A 654 -16.51 -39.48 -20.83
CA ARG A 654 -16.27 -38.70 -19.61
C ARG A 654 -16.91 -37.31 -19.69
N PHE A 655 -16.79 -36.63 -20.82
CA PHE A 655 -17.41 -35.33 -21.04
C PHE A 655 -18.94 -35.40 -21.02
N ASP A 656 -19.54 -36.45 -21.59
CA ASP A 656 -20.99 -36.70 -21.52
C ASP A 656 -21.46 -36.93 -20.08
N ALA A 657 -20.72 -37.70 -19.28
CA ALA A 657 -21.03 -37.91 -17.87
C ALA A 657 -21.03 -36.61 -17.04
N LEU A 658 -20.23 -35.63 -17.45
CA LEU A 658 -20.15 -34.30 -16.85
C LEU A 658 -21.11 -33.28 -17.49
N GLY A 659 -21.92 -33.70 -18.48
CA GLY A 659 -22.93 -32.86 -19.12
C GLY A 659 -22.37 -31.85 -20.14
N LEU A 660 -21.18 -32.09 -20.70
CA LEU A 660 -20.54 -31.18 -21.66
C LEU A 660 -21.02 -31.37 -23.11
N GLY A 661 -21.96 -32.28 -23.38
CA GLY A 661 -22.37 -32.65 -24.74
C GLY A 661 -22.77 -31.46 -25.62
N GLN A 662 -23.56 -30.51 -25.11
CA GLN A 662 -23.95 -29.31 -25.88
C GLN A 662 -22.75 -28.43 -26.26
N LEU A 663 -21.75 -28.34 -25.38
CA LEU A 663 -20.52 -27.60 -25.64
C LEU A 663 -19.68 -28.33 -26.70
N LEU A 664 -19.56 -29.66 -26.61
CA LEU A 664 -18.84 -30.46 -27.60
C LEU A 664 -19.47 -30.35 -28.98
N ASP A 665 -20.80 -30.41 -29.09
CA ASP A 665 -21.52 -30.26 -30.35
C ASP A 665 -21.31 -28.89 -31.00
N GLU A 666 -21.20 -27.84 -30.18
CA GLU A 666 -20.88 -26.49 -30.66
C GLU A 666 -19.42 -26.39 -31.11
N LEU A 667 -18.48 -26.92 -30.33
CA LEU A 667 -17.05 -26.94 -30.68
C LEU A 667 -16.78 -27.75 -31.95
N ALA A 668 -17.48 -28.87 -32.13
CA ALA A 668 -17.44 -29.68 -33.34
C ALA A 668 -18.00 -28.94 -34.57
N ARG A 669 -19.04 -28.11 -34.39
CA ARG A 669 -19.58 -27.24 -35.45
C ARG A 669 -18.62 -26.11 -35.84
N ARG A 670 -17.87 -25.58 -34.89
CA ARG A 670 -16.87 -24.51 -35.09
C ARG A 670 -15.50 -25.03 -35.53
N GLU A 671 -15.31 -26.35 -35.59
CA GLU A 671 -14.01 -27.00 -35.87
C GLU A 671 -12.90 -26.45 -34.96
N ALA A 672 -13.23 -26.37 -33.66
CA ALA A 672 -12.38 -25.69 -32.70
C ALA A 672 -11.03 -26.38 -32.51
N GLY A 673 -9.94 -25.60 -32.60
CA GLY A 673 -8.62 -26.01 -32.16
C GLY A 673 -8.53 -26.14 -30.62
N ALA A 674 -7.40 -26.68 -30.14
CA ALA A 674 -7.20 -26.99 -28.71
C ALA A 674 -7.40 -25.77 -27.79
N ASP A 675 -6.81 -24.62 -28.13
CA ASP A 675 -6.93 -23.41 -27.30
C ASP A 675 -8.34 -22.82 -27.34
N LEU A 676 -9.00 -22.87 -28.49
CA LEU A 676 -10.37 -22.41 -28.65
C LEU A 676 -11.34 -23.27 -27.83
N ALA A 677 -11.15 -24.59 -27.81
CA ALA A 677 -11.95 -25.52 -27.03
C ALA A 677 -11.82 -25.27 -25.52
N ALA A 678 -10.58 -25.11 -25.02
CA ALA A 678 -10.33 -24.80 -23.61
C ALA A 678 -10.92 -23.44 -23.21
N ALA A 679 -10.70 -22.40 -24.02
CA ALA A 679 -11.23 -21.06 -23.75
C ALA A 679 -12.77 -21.01 -23.80
N ALA A 680 -13.41 -21.78 -24.68
CA ALA A 680 -14.87 -21.86 -24.75
C ALA A 680 -15.47 -22.62 -23.56
N PHE A 681 -14.79 -23.65 -23.06
CA PHE A 681 -15.15 -24.28 -21.80
C PHE A 681 -15.07 -23.31 -20.63
N ASP A 682 -13.97 -22.54 -20.53
CA ASP A 682 -13.84 -21.52 -19.50
C ASP A 682 -14.98 -20.50 -19.56
N HIS A 683 -15.38 -20.08 -20.76
CA HIS A 683 -16.51 -19.18 -20.93
C HIS A 683 -17.81 -19.80 -20.41
N ALA A 684 -18.13 -21.03 -20.83
CA ALA A 684 -19.35 -21.72 -20.43
C ALA A 684 -19.39 -21.98 -18.90
N TRP A 685 -18.25 -22.34 -18.31
CA TRP A 685 -18.12 -22.64 -16.89
C TRP A 685 -18.21 -21.38 -16.04
N TYR A 686 -17.40 -20.34 -16.31
CA TYR A 686 -17.45 -19.08 -15.57
C TYR A 686 -18.81 -18.38 -15.70
N ALA A 687 -19.43 -18.39 -16.89
CA ALA A 687 -20.76 -17.82 -17.07
C ALA A 687 -21.82 -18.56 -16.24
N ALA A 688 -21.77 -19.89 -16.20
CA ALA A 688 -22.67 -20.68 -15.38
C ALA A 688 -22.50 -20.43 -13.87
N ILE A 689 -21.26 -20.28 -13.39
CA ILE A 689 -20.98 -19.92 -11.98
C ILE A 689 -21.55 -18.53 -11.68
N LEU A 690 -21.32 -17.55 -12.56
CA LEU A 690 -21.81 -16.19 -12.36
C LEU A 690 -23.34 -16.13 -12.29
N ASP A 691 -24.03 -16.86 -13.17
CA ASP A 691 -25.49 -17.00 -13.16
C ASP A 691 -25.98 -17.63 -11.83
N HIS A 692 -25.26 -18.62 -11.31
CA HIS A 692 -25.57 -19.24 -10.02
C HIS A 692 -25.38 -18.31 -8.83
N ILE A 693 -24.27 -17.56 -8.79
CA ILE A 693 -24.01 -16.53 -7.75
C ILE A 693 -25.12 -15.48 -7.78
N ARG A 694 -25.48 -15.00 -8.99
CA ARG A 694 -26.54 -14.00 -9.16
C ARG A 694 -27.88 -14.42 -8.58
N VAL A 695 -28.23 -15.70 -8.65
CA VAL A 695 -29.50 -16.22 -8.11
C VAL A 695 -29.44 -16.43 -6.60
N ARG A 696 -28.29 -16.83 -6.06
CA ARG A 696 -28.16 -17.20 -4.64
C ARG A 696 -27.71 -16.07 -3.71
N ASP A 697 -26.95 -15.08 -4.21
CA ASP A 697 -26.45 -13.97 -3.41
C ASP A 697 -27.20 -12.66 -3.74
N PRO A 698 -28.17 -12.25 -2.89
CA PRO A 698 -28.91 -11.02 -3.10
C PRO A 698 -28.02 -9.77 -3.01
N ARG A 699 -26.90 -9.80 -2.28
CA ARG A 699 -25.98 -8.65 -2.14
C ARG A 699 -25.33 -8.32 -3.48
N TYR A 700 -24.90 -9.34 -4.22
CA TYR A 700 -24.37 -9.18 -5.59
C TYR A 700 -25.45 -8.78 -6.60
N ALA A 701 -26.69 -9.26 -6.45
CA ALA A 701 -27.78 -8.93 -7.36
C ALA A 701 -28.35 -7.51 -7.17
N ALA A 702 -28.28 -6.96 -5.94
CA ALA A 702 -29.01 -5.76 -5.54
C ALA A 702 -28.52 -4.44 -6.17
N HIS A 703 -27.23 -4.35 -6.54
CA HIS A 703 -26.62 -3.08 -6.91
C HIS A 703 -25.95 -3.16 -8.28
N ARG A 704 -26.59 -2.57 -9.30
CA ARG A 704 -26.10 -2.53 -10.70
C ARG A 704 -26.35 -1.18 -11.34
N GLY A 705 -25.48 -0.78 -12.26
CA GLY A 705 -25.64 0.43 -13.06
C GLY A 705 -25.44 1.70 -12.23
N GLU A 706 -26.31 2.70 -12.46
CA GLU A 706 -26.21 4.03 -11.84
C GLU A 706 -26.47 4.03 -10.33
N ALA A 707 -27.12 2.98 -9.80
CA ALA A 707 -27.43 2.90 -8.37
C ALA A 707 -26.17 2.95 -7.49
N LEU A 708 -25.04 2.37 -7.92
CA LEU A 708 -23.79 2.42 -7.15
C LEU A 708 -23.17 3.82 -7.14
N ASP A 709 -23.23 4.52 -8.27
CA ASP A 709 -22.79 5.93 -8.38
C ASP A 709 -23.61 6.83 -7.45
N GLU A 710 -24.95 6.65 -7.45
CA GLU A 710 -25.88 7.37 -6.58
C GLU A 710 -25.67 7.05 -5.09
N ILE A 711 -25.53 5.77 -4.73
CA ILE A 711 -25.30 5.34 -3.34
C ILE A 711 -23.97 5.90 -2.83
N SER A 712 -22.90 5.82 -3.62
CA SER A 712 -21.58 6.36 -3.25
C SER A 712 -21.60 7.89 -3.15
N GLY A 713 -22.30 8.58 -4.06
CA GLY A 713 -22.48 10.04 -4.01
C GLY A 713 -23.25 10.50 -2.77
N ASP A 714 -24.40 9.88 -2.50
CA ASP A 714 -25.26 10.16 -1.34
C ASP A 714 -24.54 9.82 -0.02
N PHE A 715 -23.74 8.76 0.02
CA PHE A 715 -22.87 8.44 1.15
C PHE A 715 -21.88 9.59 1.43
N ARG A 716 -21.14 10.06 0.41
CA ARG A 716 -20.14 11.12 0.57
C ARG A 716 -20.74 12.41 1.11
N GLU A 717 -21.83 12.87 0.49
CA GLU A 717 -22.50 14.12 0.90
C GLU A 717 -22.94 14.04 2.36
N ARG A 718 -23.52 12.90 2.76
CA ARG A 718 -24.02 12.68 4.11
C ARG A 718 -22.91 12.49 5.13
N ASP A 719 -21.82 11.83 4.77
CA ASP A 719 -20.67 11.66 5.66
C ASP A 719 -20.00 13.01 5.94
N VAL A 720 -19.86 13.88 4.94
CA VAL A 720 -19.35 15.26 5.11
C VAL A 720 -20.30 16.09 5.96
N ARG A 721 -21.62 15.99 5.72
CA ARG A 721 -22.64 16.67 6.52
C ARG A 721 -22.63 16.19 7.98
N HIS A 722 -22.47 14.89 8.20
CA HIS A 722 -22.35 14.31 9.53
C HIS A 722 -21.08 14.81 10.24
N LEU A 723 -19.94 14.87 9.55
CA LEU A 723 -18.71 15.42 10.11
C LEU A 723 -18.85 16.90 10.48
N SER A 724 -19.49 17.72 9.64
CA SER A 724 -19.70 19.14 9.94
C SER A 724 -20.70 19.37 11.08
N ALA A 725 -21.71 18.49 11.20
CA ALA A 725 -22.64 18.44 12.32
C ALA A 725 -21.98 18.06 13.65
N ASN A 726 -20.92 17.23 13.64
CA ASN A 726 -20.26 16.76 14.87
C ASN A 726 -19.73 17.89 15.75
N ARG A 727 -19.26 18.99 15.15
CA ARG A 727 -18.88 20.19 15.91
C ARG A 727 -20.04 20.71 16.78
N THR A 728 -21.22 20.81 16.20
CA THR A 728 -22.44 21.27 16.90
C THR A 728 -22.86 20.26 17.97
N ARG A 729 -22.77 18.96 17.68
CA ARG A 729 -23.02 17.88 18.65
C ARG A 729 -22.08 17.96 19.86
N VAL A 730 -20.78 18.18 19.63
CA VAL A 730 -19.78 18.36 20.70
C VAL A 730 -20.11 19.59 21.54
N ARG A 731 -20.39 20.74 20.92
CA ARG A 731 -20.75 21.99 21.62
C ARG A 731 -22.03 21.87 22.44
N HIS A 732 -23.07 21.21 21.92
CA HIS A 732 -24.30 20.98 22.70
C HIS A 732 -24.07 20.05 23.89
N ALA A 733 -23.32 18.95 23.69
CA ALA A 733 -22.97 18.03 24.77
C ALA A 733 -22.13 18.73 25.86
N TRP A 734 -21.20 19.59 25.47
CA TRP A 734 -20.42 20.43 26.38
C TRP A 734 -21.30 21.45 27.12
N ALA A 735 -22.10 22.24 26.41
CA ALA A 735 -22.93 23.29 27.01
C ALA A 735 -23.97 22.74 27.98
N ALA A 736 -24.54 21.56 27.70
CA ALA A 736 -25.43 20.86 28.62
C ALA A 736 -24.73 20.52 29.95
N ARG A 737 -23.49 20.01 29.90
CA ARG A 737 -22.71 19.69 31.10
C ARG A 737 -22.26 20.93 31.86
N LEU A 738 -21.88 22.00 31.16
CA LEU A 738 -21.54 23.26 31.80
C LEU A 738 -22.73 23.81 32.58
N ARG A 739 -23.93 23.83 31.99
CA ARG A 739 -25.15 24.25 32.71
C ARG A 739 -25.40 23.39 33.94
N GLU A 740 -25.28 22.07 33.80
CA GLU A 740 -25.42 21.15 34.94
C GLU A 740 -24.41 21.46 36.06
N ALA A 741 -23.16 21.77 35.70
CA ALA A 741 -22.13 22.15 36.66
C ALA A 741 -22.39 23.52 37.31
N GLU A 742 -22.88 24.50 36.55
CA GLU A 742 -23.29 25.82 37.08
C GLU A 742 -24.45 25.70 38.05
N ASP A 743 -25.44 24.86 37.73
CA ASP A 743 -26.62 24.60 38.57
C ASP A 743 -26.22 23.88 39.86
N ARG A 744 -25.29 22.91 39.79
CA ARG A 744 -24.75 22.21 40.97
C ARG A 744 -23.83 23.10 41.81
N HIS A 745 -23.08 24.02 41.20
CA HIS A 745 -22.04 24.82 41.86
C HIS A 745 -22.16 26.33 41.56
N PRO A 746 -23.27 27.00 41.95
CA PRO A 746 -23.56 28.38 41.56
C PRO A 746 -22.56 29.41 42.14
N LEU A 747 -21.96 29.12 43.30
CA LEU A 747 -20.92 29.97 43.89
C LEU A 747 -19.64 30.01 43.03
N GLN A 748 -19.24 28.86 42.48
CA GLN A 748 -18.07 28.77 41.61
C GLN A 748 -18.30 29.56 40.31
N ALA A 749 -19.49 29.44 39.71
CA ALA A 749 -19.87 30.20 38.52
C ALA A 749 -19.85 31.72 38.76
N ARG A 750 -20.25 32.18 39.95
CA ARG A 750 -20.16 33.61 40.33
C ARG A 750 -18.70 34.10 40.42
N VAL A 751 -17.77 33.26 40.89
CA VAL A 751 -16.34 33.60 40.93
C VAL A 751 -15.80 33.83 39.51
N ILE A 752 -16.09 32.92 38.57
CA ILE A 752 -15.63 33.04 37.18
C ILE A 752 -16.19 34.30 36.52
N ARG A 753 -17.52 34.54 36.62
CA ARG A 753 -18.15 35.77 36.10
C ARG A 753 -17.54 37.04 36.69
N LYS A 754 -17.26 37.03 38.00
CA LYS A 754 -16.60 38.16 38.66
C LYS A 754 -15.20 38.40 38.09
N GLN A 755 -14.40 37.35 37.92
CA GLN A 755 -13.04 37.47 37.35
C GLN A 755 -13.06 38.00 35.92
N ALA A 756 -13.99 37.54 35.09
CA ALA A 756 -14.16 38.02 33.71
C ALA A 756 -14.54 39.51 33.62
N ALA A 757 -15.32 40.02 34.59
CA ALA A 757 -15.75 41.43 34.63
C ALA A 757 -14.69 42.41 35.16
N LEU A 758 -13.61 41.92 35.78
CA LEU A 758 -12.55 42.78 36.32
C LEU A 758 -11.68 43.36 35.19
N ARG A 759 -11.19 44.60 35.38
CA ARG A 759 -10.17 45.20 34.50
C ARG A 759 -8.74 44.97 34.98
N ARG A 760 -8.55 44.76 36.29
CA ARG A 760 -7.27 44.55 36.99
C ARG A 760 -7.51 43.72 38.25
N GLY A 761 -6.45 43.16 38.84
CA GLY A 761 -6.53 42.41 40.10
C GLY A 761 -7.08 40.99 39.96
N HIS A 762 -6.87 40.36 38.79
CA HIS A 762 -7.29 38.99 38.52
C HIS A 762 -6.58 37.99 39.43
N LEU A 763 -7.33 36.95 39.86
CA LEU A 763 -6.80 35.87 40.67
C LEU A 763 -5.76 35.05 39.89
N PRO A 764 -4.68 34.57 40.55
CA PRO A 764 -3.82 33.55 39.97
C PRO A 764 -4.60 32.28 39.66
N LEU A 765 -4.26 31.59 38.56
CA LEU A 765 -4.97 30.40 38.09
C LEU A 765 -5.09 29.30 39.16
N ARG A 766 -4.04 29.09 39.97
CA ARG A 766 -4.09 28.14 41.10
C ARG A 766 -5.21 28.47 42.10
N ARG A 767 -5.35 29.74 42.49
CA ARG A 767 -6.43 30.16 43.40
C ARG A 767 -7.80 30.13 42.73
N LEU A 768 -7.86 30.38 41.42
CA LEU A 768 -9.09 30.24 40.67
C LEU A 768 -9.55 28.78 40.63
N LEU A 769 -8.63 27.84 40.41
CA LEU A 769 -8.88 26.41 40.44
C LEU A 769 -9.39 25.98 41.83
N ASP A 770 -8.74 26.40 42.91
CA ASP A 770 -9.17 26.07 44.29
C ASP A 770 -10.59 26.57 44.59
N GLN A 771 -10.99 27.71 44.02
CA GLN A 771 -12.30 28.34 44.28
C GLN A 771 -13.41 27.91 43.31
N SER A 772 -13.08 27.39 42.13
CA SER A 772 -14.04 27.20 41.04
C SER A 772 -13.80 25.96 40.17
N GLY A 773 -13.12 24.94 40.70
CA GLY A 773 -12.67 23.78 39.92
C GLY A 773 -13.74 23.04 39.11
N ASP A 774 -14.91 22.73 39.69
CA ASP A 774 -15.94 21.96 39.00
C ASP A 774 -16.49 22.70 37.78
N VAL A 775 -16.83 23.99 37.95
CA VAL A 775 -17.30 24.83 36.85
C VAL A 775 -16.17 25.15 35.87
N LEU A 776 -14.95 25.34 36.36
CA LEU A 776 -13.79 25.64 35.50
C LEU A 776 -13.46 24.45 34.57
N PHE A 777 -13.51 23.21 35.06
CA PHE A 777 -13.33 22.02 34.22
C PHE A 777 -14.51 21.76 33.28
N ALA A 778 -15.73 22.10 33.70
CA ALA A 778 -16.88 22.02 32.79
C ALA A 778 -16.79 23.08 31.68
N LEU A 779 -16.29 24.29 32.01
CA LEU A 779 -16.12 25.40 31.08
C LEU A 779 -14.97 25.17 30.10
N LYS A 780 -13.81 24.74 30.60
CA LYS A 780 -12.60 24.41 29.85
C LYS A 780 -12.21 22.95 30.13
N PRO A 781 -12.79 21.98 29.43
CA PRO A 781 -12.55 20.56 29.70
C PRO A 781 -11.19 20.04 29.23
N CYS A 782 -10.51 20.74 28.31
CA CYS A 782 -9.17 20.39 27.84
C CYS A 782 -8.16 21.46 28.23
N TRP A 783 -7.02 21.07 28.82
CA TRP A 783 -5.97 21.99 29.26
C TRP A 783 -4.68 21.66 28.53
N ALA A 784 -4.08 22.62 27.83
CA ALA A 784 -2.88 22.43 27.02
C ALA A 784 -1.67 23.14 27.66
N MET A 785 -0.59 22.41 27.90
CA MET A 785 0.61 22.95 28.56
C MET A 785 1.86 22.09 28.33
N SER A 786 3.06 22.63 28.60
CA SER A 786 4.28 21.82 28.65
C SER A 786 4.43 21.10 29.99
N PRO A 787 5.21 20.01 30.09
CA PRO A 787 5.41 19.26 31.33
C PRO A 787 5.87 20.15 32.50
N LEU A 788 6.64 21.19 32.18
CA LEU A 788 7.09 22.18 33.14
C LEU A 788 5.95 22.99 33.75
N ILE A 789 5.07 23.51 32.90
CA ILE A 789 3.94 24.36 33.29
C ILE A 789 2.92 23.57 34.12
N VAL A 790 2.75 22.26 33.86
CA VAL A 790 1.94 21.36 34.70
C VAL A 790 2.30 21.53 36.18
N SER A 791 3.59 21.42 36.49
CA SER A 791 4.07 21.45 37.88
C SER A 791 4.08 22.86 38.49
N GLN A 792 4.13 23.90 37.65
CA GLN A 792 4.07 25.29 38.10
C GLN A 792 2.65 25.72 38.52
N VAL A 793 1.64 25.21 37.83
CA VAL A 793 0.27 25.72 37.90
C VAL A 793 -0.65 24.80 38.69
N LEU A 794 -0.55 23.50 38.48
CA LEU A 794 -1.52 22.54 38.97
C LEU A 794 -1.12 22.01 40.35
N PRO A 795 -2.05 21.83 41.30
CA PRO A 795 -1.75 21.14 42.54
C PRO A 795 -1.39 19.67 42.27
N ALA A 796 -0.55 19.09 43.14
CA ALA A 796 -0.19 17.68 43.10
C ALA A 796 -1.37 16.83 43.64
N THR A 797 -2.41 16.70 42.83
CA THR A 797 -3.63 15.91 43.10
C THR A 797 -4.15 15.36 41.78
N ARG A 798 -4.92 14.26 41.81
CA ARG A 798 -5.54 13.69 40.61
C ARG A 798 -6.70 14.58 40.13
N LEU A 799 -6.57 15.16 38.93
CA LEU A 799 -7.49 16.19 38.42
C LEU A 799 -8.14 15.80 37.08
N PHE A 800 -7.44 15.01 36.27
CA PHE A 800 -7.82 14.71 34.89
C PHE A 800 -8.24 13.25 34.73
N ASP A 801 -9.12 12.99 33.77
CA ASP A 801 -9.47 11.62 33.43
C ASP A 801 -8.46 11.02 32.46
N VAL A 802 -7.95 11.83 31.53
CA VAL A 802 -7.00 11.41 30.49
C VAL A 802 -5.87 12.44 30.39
N VAL A 803 -4.63 11.97 30.36
CA VAL A 803 -3.48 12.75 29.89
C VAL A 803 -3.03 12.26 28.52
N ILE A 804 -2.83 13.19 27.59
CA ILE A 804 -2.38 12.92 26.23
C ILE A 804 -1.03 13.58 26.05
N PHE A 805 0.00 12.80 25.75
CA PHE A 805 1.32 13.30 25.36
C PHE A 805 1.45 13.32 23.84
N ASP A 806 1.84 14.44 23.23
CA ASP A 806 2.31 14.50 21.84
C ASP A 806 3.82 14.68 21.78
N GLU A 807 4.43 14.20 20.69
CA GLU A 807 5.88 14.11 20.52
C GLU A 807 6.56 13.49 21.76
N ALA A 808 5.97 12.41 22.27
CA ALA A 808 6.41 11.76 23.51
C ALA A 808 7.85 11.21 23.47
N SER A 809 8.43 11.02 22.29
CA SER A 809 9.86 10.70 22.13
C SER A 809 10.78 11.86 22.54
N GLN A 810 10.24 13.06 22.77
CA GLN A 810 10.96 14.26 23.20
C GLN A 810 10.81 14.57 24.70
N ILE A 811 10.03 13.78 25.44
CA ILE A 811 9.78 14.00 26.87
C ILE A 811 10.49 12.89 27.66
N VAL A 812 11.36 13.25 28.59
CA VAL A 812 12.00 12.26 29.48
C VAL A 812 11.01 11.79 30.57
N PRO A 813 11.11 10.55 31.08
CA PRO A 813 10.17 10.05 32.08
C PRO A 813 10.05 10.95 33.33
N ALA A 814 11.17 11.49 33.82
CA ALA A 814 11.17 12.39 34.98
C ALA A 814 10.33 13.66 34.75
N ASP A 815 10.25 14.13 33.50
CA ASP A 815 9.46 15.30 33.13
C ASP A 815 7.97 14.95 32.96
N ALA A 816 7.66 13.72 32.54
CA ALA A 816 6.29 13.27 32.30
C ALA A 816 5.54 12.85 33.57
N VAL A 817 6.22 12.28 34.57
CA VAL A 817 5.60 11.70 35.79
C VAL A 817 4.68 12.69 36.53
N PRO A 818 5.03 13.98 36.73
CA PRO A 818 4.12 14.95 37.33
C PRO A 818 2.80 15.12 36.58
N ALA A 819 2.79 14.97 35.26
CA ALA A 819 1.54 14.98 34.49
C ALA A 819 0.79 13.65 34.58
N ILE A 820 1.52 12.51 34.56
CA ILE A 820 0.96 11.16 34.67
C ILE A 820 0.20 10.98 35.99
N MET A 821 0.78 11.36 37.13
CA MET A 821 0.16 11.18 38.45
C MET A 821 -1.17 11.93 38.62
N ARG A 822 -1.41 12.94 37.77
CA ARG A 822 -2.62 13.78 37.80
C ARG A 822 -3.77 13.21 36.96
N ALA A 823 -3.58 12.11 36.26
CA ALA A 823 -4.57 11.49 35.38
C ALA A 823 -4.82 10.01 35.69
N HIS A 824 -5.99 9.49 35.29
CA HIS A 824 -6.33 8.07 35.41
C HIS A 824 -5.89 7.25 34.19
N GLN A 825 -6.01 7.81 33.00
CA GLN A 825 -5.73 7.15 31.72
C GLN A 825 -4.64 7.92 30.97
N ILE A 826 -3.79 7.22 30.22
CA ILE A 826 -2.66 7.83 29.52
C ILE A 826 -2.69 7.45 28.04
N VAL A 827 -2.51 8.44 27.18
CA VAL A 827 -2.35 8.27 25.74
C VAL A 827 -1.02 8.89 25.35
N VAL A 828 -0.18 8.10 24.70
CA VAL A 828 1.17 8.52 24.29
C VAL A 828 1.23 8.54 22.77
N ALA A 829 1.30 9.71 22.17
CA ALA A 829 1.48 9.88 20.73
C ALA A 829 2.94 10.24 20.42
N GLY A 830 3.56 9.51 19.50
CA GLY A 830 4.96 9.74 19.16
C GLY A 830 5.50 8.77 18.12
N ASP A 831 6.81 8.85 17.91
CA ASP A 831 7.55 8.04 16.93
C ASP A 831 8.95 7.71 17.46
N ASP A 832 9.23 6.42 17.63
CA ASP A 832 10.50 5.86 18.12
C ASP A 832 11.62 5.91 17.06
N ARG A 833 11.29 6.26 15.81
CA ARG A 833 12.23 6.43 14.70
C ARG A 833 12.63 7.88 14.47
N GLN A 834 12.22 8.79 15.35
CA GLN A 834 12.68 10.19 15.41
C GLN A 834 13.71 10.39 16.53
N LEU A 835 14.21 11.62 16.72
CA LEU A 835 15.29 11.87 17.67
C LEU A 835 14.82 11.61 19.12
N PRO A 836 15.75 11.20 20.01
CA PRO A 836 15.51 11.23 21.45
C PRO A 836 15.53 12.68 21.98
N PRO A 837 15.16 12.91 23.25
CA PRO A 837 15.19 14.24 23.85
C PRO A 837 16.62 14.80 23.92
N THR A 838 16.80 16.09 23.66
CA THR A 838 18.08 16.79 23.85
C THR A 838 18.24 17.24 25.31
N ASN A 839 19.40 16.93 25.92
CA ASN A 839 19.66 17.25 27.33
C ASN A 839 19.66 18.77 27.57
N PHE A 840 18.72 19.24 28.40
CA PHE A 840 18.43 20.65 28.70
C PHE A 840 19.65 21.45 29.13
N PHE A 841 20.49 20.91 30.02
CA PHE A 841 21.61 21.66 30.61
C PHE A 841 22.81 21.81 29.68
N ARG A 842 22.96 20.93 28.68
CA ARG A 842 24.00 21.09 27.64
C ARG A 842 23.72 22.25 26.71
N GLN A 843 22.45 22.44 26.34
CA GLN A 843 22.05 23.50 25.40
C GLN A 843 22.38 24.91 25.92
N VAL A 844 22.38 25.12 27.23
CA VAL A 844 22.66 26.42 27.87
C VAL A 844 24.17 26.57 28.16
N GLY A 845 24.89 25.47 28.38
CA GLY A 845 26.33 25.42 28.68
C GLY A 845 27.25 25.76 27.50
N ASP A 846 26.96 25.25 26.30
CA ASP A 846 27.83 25.42 25.13
C ASP A 846 27.45 26.64 24.30
N GLY A 847 28.07 27.77 24.63
CA GLY A 847 28.20 28.90 23.71
C GLY A 847 29.67 29.04 23.30
N LEU A 848 29.98 28.64 22.06
CA LEU A 848 31.16 29.09 21.30
C LEU A 848 32.53 29.01 22.02
N SER A 849 32.77 28.00 22.86
CA SER A 849 34.14 27.68 23.28
C SER A 849 34.83 26.88 22.18
N GLU A 850 35.78 27.54 21.50
CA GLU A 850 36.83 26.89 20.71
C GLU A 850 37.69 26.04 21.67
N GLY A 851 37.29 24.79 21.84
CA GLY A 851 38.07 23.75 22.51
C GLY A 851 37.60 22.40 21.95
N GLU A 852 38.50 21.67 21.30
CA GLU A 852 38.25 20.37 20.66
C GLU A 852 38.10 19.20 21.65
N GLU A 853 37.65 19.45 22.88
CA GLU A 853 37.55 18.41 23.90
C GLU A 853 36.12 18.38 24.48
N ASP A 854 35.51 17.20 24.43
CA ASP A 854 34.19 16.79 24.94
C ASP A 854 32.98 16.80 23.98
N GLU A 855 33.17 16.44 22.69
CA GLU A 855 32.07 15.88 21.87
C GLU A 855 31.74 14.40 22.24
N ASP A 856 32.61 13.72 22.99
CA ASP A 856 32.47 12.29 23.35
C ASP A 856 31.48 12.02 24.50
N ASP A 857 31.06 13.04 25.25
CA ASP A 857 30.22 12.84 26.43
C ASP A 857 28.71 12.79 26.09
N LEU A 858 28.28 12.70 24.82
CA LEU A 858 26.86 12.76 24.44
C LEU A 858 26.05 11.52 24.86
N VAL A 859 26.66 10.55 25.54
CA VAL A 859 25.97 9.36 26.04
C VAL A 859 26.48 9.01 27.43
N SER A 860 25.86 9.58 28.45
CA SER A 860 25.74 8.89 29.73
C SER A 860 24.28 8.96 30.17
N PHE A 861 23.45 8.18 29.49
CA PHE A 861 22.19 7.73 30.06
C PHE A 861 22.56 6.78 31.20
N GLY A 862 22.72 7.30 32.41
CA GLY A 862 22.85 6.50 33.61
C GLY A 862 21.58 5.65 33.79
N ALA A 863 21.60 4.42 33.29
CA ALA A 863 20.68 3.32 33.61
C ALA A 863 19.16 3.66 33.65
N GLY A 864 18.61 4.23 32.56
CA GLY A 864 17.17 4.53 32.41
C GLY A 864 16.69 4.64 30.94
N PHE A 865 15.39 4.81 30.73
CA PHE A 865 14.75 4.99 29.41
C PHE A 865 15.09 6.35 28.77
N GLU A 866 15.27 6.41 27.43
CA GLU A 866 15.57 7.65 26.69
C GLU A 866 14.41 8.66 26.71
N SER A 867 13.17 8.18 26.58
CA SER A 867 11.95 8.97 26.56
C SER A 867 10.78 8.27 27.26
N VAL A 868 9.69 9.00 27.52
CA VAL A 868 8.45 8.43 28.06
C VAL A 868 7.79 7.49 27.05
N LEU A 869 7.99 7.72 25.74
CA LEU A 869 7.56 6.78 24.70
C LEU A 869 8.30 5.44 24.83
N ASP A 870 9.62 5.48 25.00
CA ASP A 870 10.44 4.26 25.14
C ASP A 870 10.12 3.50 26.44
N ALA A 871 9.78 4.24 27.51
CA ALA A 871 9.35 3.66 28.78
C ALA A 871 7.99 2.98 28.70
N LEU A 872 7.02 3.58 28.00
CA LEU A 872 5.63 3.12 27.99
C LEU A 872 5.28 2.19 26.84
N ARG A 873 5.97 2.25 25.71
CA ARG A 873 5.71 1.37 24.56
C ARG A 873 5.80 -0.13 24.85
N PRO A 874 6.77 -0.66 25.64
CA PRO A 874 6.76 -2.08 25.98
C PRO A 874 5.65 -2.44 26.99
N LEU A 875 5.06 -1.45 27.66
CA LEU A 875 4.08 -1.64 28.73
C LEU A 875 2.63 -1.43 28.26
N LEU A 876 2.44 -0.74 27.14
CA LEU A 876 1.14 -0.35 26.61
C LEU A 876 0.95 -0.88 25.19
N PRO A 877 -0.28 -1.28 24.82
CA PRO A 877 -0.57 -1.71 23.47
C PRO A 877 -0.39 -0.55 22.46
N THR A 878 0.17 -0.86 21.28
CA THR A 878 0.56 0.14 20.27
C THR A 878 -0.38 0.11 19.06
N TRP A 879 -0.96 1.26 18.70
CA TRP A 879 -1.75 1.46 17.49
C TRP A 879 -0.97 2.28 16.46
N PRO A 880 -0.57 1.68 15.33
CA PRO A 880 0.13 2.40 14.27
C PRO A 880 -0.84 3.20 13.41
N LEU A 881 -0.49 4.45 13.10
CA LEU A 881 -1.15 5.27 12.08
C LEU A 881 -0.52 4.97 10.73
N THR A 882 -1.33 4.63 9.72
CA THR A 882 -0.83 4.03 8.48
C THR A 882 -0.87 4.95 7.26
N TRP A 883 -1.72 5.97 7.20
CA TRP A 883 -1.80 6.86 6.03
C TRP A 883 -0.84 8.04 6.14
N HIS A 884 -0.09 8.34 5.07
CA HIS A 884 0.77 9.53 5.01
C HIS A 884 0.11 10.66 4.22
N TYR A 885 -0.11 11.80 4.88
CA TYR A 885 -0.85 12.95 4.32
C TYR A 885 0.02 14.16 3.95
N ARG A 886 1.27 14.19 4.41
CA ARG A 886 2.13 15.39 4.37
C ARG A 886 2.71 15.67 2.98
N SER A 887 3.21 14.63 2.33
CA SER A 887 3.97 14.79 1.08
C SER A 887 3.01 14.89 -0.10
N ARG A 888 3.23 15.88 -0.97
CA ARG A 888 2.50 16.00 -2.24
C ARG A 888 2.89 14.95 -3.28
N ASP A 889 4.05 14.32 -3.07
CA ASP A 889 4.54 13.22 -3.88
C ASP A 889 5.11 12.16 -2.95
N GLU A 890 4.65 10.93 -3.08
CA GLU A 890 5.10 9.81 -2.26
C GLU A 890 6.61 9.54 -2.34
N ARG A 891 7.30 9.94 -3.41
CA ARG A 891 8.76 9.77 -3.53
C ARG A 891 9.52 10.50 -2.44
N LEU A 892 8.94 11.53 -1.82
CA LEU A 892 9.54 12.24 -0.69
C LEU A 892 9.60 11.38 0.59
N VAL A 893 8.72 10.39 0.73
CA VAL A 893 8.64 9.54 1.93
C VAL A 893 8.93 8.06 1.62
N ALA A 894 8.87 7.63 0.36
CA ALA A 894 9.00 6.23 -0.03
C ALA A 894 10.32 5.61 0.42
N PHE A 895 11.42 6.36 0.42
CA PHE A 895 12.70 5.90 0.96
C PHE A 895 12.61 5.56 2.45
N SER A 896 12.11 6.50 3.27
CA SER A 896 11.90 6.28 4.70
C SER A 896 10.90 5.16 4.96
N ASN A 897 9.80 5.09 4.20
CA ASN A 897 8.80 4.03 4.34
C ASN A 897 9.43 2.64 4.15
N THR A 898 10.19 2.45 3.08
CA THR A 898 10.83 1.16 2.76
C THR A 898 11.97 0.82 3.71
N ARG A 899 12.87 1.78 3.99
CA ARG A 899 14.11 1.52 4.75
C ARG A 899 13.94 1.54 6.27
N ILE A 900 12.90 2.21 6.79
CA ILE A 900 12.75 2.46 8.23
C ILE A 900 11.44 1.91 8.78
N TYR A 901 10.33 2.10 8.07
CA TYR A 901 9.00 1.68 8.53
C TYR A 901 8.52 0.35 7.90
N GLY A 902 9.36 -0.35 7.15
CA GLY A 902 9.06 -1.66 6.59
C GLY A 902 7.92 -1.68 5.56
N GLY A 903 7.64 -0.55 4.90
CA GLY A 903 6.54 -0.43 3.93
C GLY A 903 5.14 -0.37 4.56
N ALA A 904 5.03 -0.15 5.88
CA ALA A 904 3.75 -0.12 6.58
C ALA A 904 2.89 1.12 6.24
N LEU A 905 3.48 2.20 5.72
CA LEU A 905 2.74 3.41 5.39
C LEU A 905 2.07 3.29 4.01
N THR A 906 0.80 3.69 3.96
CA THR A 906 0.04 3.95 2.75
C THR A 906 0.37 5.36 2.27
N THR A 907 1.01 5.46 1.11
CA THR A 907 1.40 6.73 0.47
C THR A 907 0.65 6.88 -0.85
N PHE A 908 0.47 8.12 -1.31
CA PHE A 908 -0.30 8.42 -2.50
C PHE A 908 0.57 9.11 -3.55
N PRO A 909 0.49 8.69 -4.83
CA PRO A 909 1.29 9.28 -5.90
C PRO A 909 0.89 10.73 -6.17
N GLY A 910 1.88 11.58 -6.44
CA GLY A 910 1.66 12.92 -6.96
C GLY A 910 1.32 12.92 -8.46
N VAL A 911 0.88 14.06 -8.99
CA VAL A 911 0.51 14.19 -10.42
C VAL A 911 1.70 14.40 -11.36
N PHE A 912 2.89 14.72 -10.85
CA PHE A 912 4.06 15.04 -11.66
C PHE A 912 5.07 13.89 -11.68
N ARG A 913 5.59 13.54 -12.86
CA ARG A 913 6.70 12.57 -12.98
C ARG A 913 8.07 13.18 -12.65
N GLY A 914 8.28 14.49 -12.83
CA GLY A 914 9.54 15.18 -12.54
C GLY A 914 9.52 16.08 -11.28
N ASP A 915 10.70 16.52 -10.82
CA ASP A 915 10.93 17.70 -9.95
C ASP A 915 10.56 17.69 -8.45
N CYS A 916 10.14 16.56 -7.85
CA CYS A 916 9.94 16.53 -6.40
C CYS A 916 11.25 16.28 -5.61
N LEU A 917 12.15 15.45 -6.13
CA LEU A 917 13.42 15.11 -5.49
C LEU A 917 14.56 15.33 -6.48
N ARG A 918 15.53 16.16 -6.10
CA ARG A 918 16.68 16.50 -6.93
C ARG A 918 17.97 16.38 -6.15
N HIS A 919 19.01 15.84 -6.77
CA HIS A 919 20.38 15.85 -6.25
C HIS A 919 21.25 16.82 -7.06
N VAL A 920 21.87 17.78 -6.39
CA VAL A 920 22.81 18.76 -6.95
C VAL A 920 24.20 18.45 -6.40
N VAL A 921 25.08 17.94 -7.28
CA VAL A 921 26.48 17.70 -6.95
C VAL A 921 27.31 18.91 -7.36
N VAL A 922 28.00 19.52 -6.41
CA VAL A 922 28.92 20.65 -6.65
C VAL A 922 30.37 20.17 -6.68
N ALA A 923 31.18 20.76 -7.55
CA ALA A 923 32.60 20.45 -7.58
C ALA A 923 33.30 21.05 -6.34
N GLN A 924 34.08 20.24 -5.64
CA GLN A 924 34.90 20.70 -4.52
C GLN A 924 36.29 21.10 -4.99
N THR A 925 36.75 22.29 -4.58
CA THR A 925 38.17 22.65 -4.61
C THR A 925 38.82 22.23 -3.28
N PRO A 926 39.84 21.37 -3.27
CA PRO A 926 40.47 20.95 -2.02
C PRO A 926 41.18 22.11 -1.30
N GLY A 927 41.01 22.22 0.01
CA GLY A 927 41.62 23.27 0.83
C GLY A 927 41.31 23.11 2.33
N PRO A 928 42.00 23.85 3.22
CA PRO A 928 41.80 23.77 4.66
C PRO A 928 40.34 24.07 5.05
N GLY A 929 39.75 23.26 5.94
CA GLY A 929 38.37 23.44 6.43
C GLY A 929 37.26 23.02 5.45
N GLN A 930 37.60 22.60 4.22
CA GLN A 930 36.62 22.11 3.24
C GLN A 930 36.07 20.71 3.59
N GLU A 931 36.69 20.00 4.52
CA GLU A 931 36.31 18.65 4.93
C GLU A 931 35.03 18.62 5.78
N THR A 932 34.82 19.66 6.60
CA THR A 932 33.71 19.77 7.57
C THR A 932 32.67 20.82 7.19
N SER A 933 32.98 21.66 6.20
CA SER A 933 32.03 22.57 5.56
C SER A 933 32.58 23.03 4.20
N VAL A 934 32.06 22.46 3.12
CA VAL A 934 32.47 22.81 1.75
C VAL A 934 31.96 24.20 1.36
N THR A 935 32.85 25.11 0.93
CA THR A 935 32.47 26.48 0.51
C THR A 935 31.59 26.46 -0.73
N ALA A 936 31.90 25.63 -1.72
CA ALA A 936 31.09 25.51 -2.93
C ALA A 936 29.64 25.04 -2.63
N GLU A 937 29.44 24.22 -1.59
CA GLU A 937 28.10 23.85 -1.13
C GLU A 937 27.39 25.06 -0.50
N VAL A 938 28.08 25.81 0.38
CA VAL A 938 27.53 27.04 1.00
C VAL A 938 27.06 28.02 -0.07
N ASP A 939 27.92 28.33 -1.04
CA ASP A 939 27.61 29.28 -2.11
C ASP A 939 26.42 28.79 -2.95
N LYS A 940 26.39 27.49 -3.28
CA LYS A 940 25.27 26.92 -4.06
C LYS A 940 23.96 26.92 -3.28
N VAL A 941 24.01 26.66 -1.97
CA VAL A 941 22.83 26.71 -1.11
C VAL A 941 22.28 28.14 -1.04
N VAL A 942 23.14 29.15 -0.88
CA VAL A 942 22.73 30.57 -0.89
C VAL A 942 22.10 30.95 -2.24
N GLU A 943 22.70 30.53 -3.36
CA GLU A 943 22.12 30.72 -4.70
C GLU A 943 20.70 30.13 -4.78
N LEU A 944 20.52 28.87 -4.35
CA LEU A 944 19.24 28.18 -4.38
C LEU A 944 18.18 28.82 -3.46
N ILE A 945 18.59 29.37 -2.30
CA ILE A 945 17.70 30.12 -1.40
C ILE A 945 17.17 31.37 -2.10
N LEU A 946 18.06 32.16 -2.71
CA LEU A 946 17.69 33.40 -3.40
C LEU A 946 16.83 33.12 -4.64
N ASP A 947 17.13 32.06 -5.39
CA ASP A 947 16.33 31.64 -6.54
C ASP A 947 14.93 31.20 -6.13
N HIS A 948 14.80 30.46 -5.03
CA HIS A 948 13.49 30.07 -4.47
C HIS A 948 12.70 31.30 -4.04
N ALA A 949 13.32 32.22 -3.28
CA ALA A 949 12.65 33.44 -2.83
C ALA A 949 12.13 34.29 -4.00
N ARG A 950 12.83 34.32 -5.15
CA ARG A 950 12.39 35.03 -6.36
C ARG A 950 11.32 34.28 -7.15
N ALA A 951 11.51 32.98 -7.38
CA ALA A 951 10.66 32.21 -8.28
C ALA A 951 9.39 31.68 -7.61
N ARG A 952 9.44 31.47 -6.27
CA ARG A 952 8.37 30.85 -5.47
C ARG A 952 8.21 31.52 -4.10
N PRO A 953 7.98 32.84 -4.02
CA PRO A 953 7.85 33.56 -2.75
C PRO A 953 6.67 33.06 -1.89
N GLY A 954 5.68 32.39 -2.48
CA GLY A 954 4.54 31.80 -1.77
C GLY A 954 4.78 30.39 -1.20
N GLU A 955 5.89 29.71 -1.52
CA GLU A 955 6.24 28.41 -0.94
C GLU A 955 7.23 28.61 0.22
N SER A 956 6.94 28.03 1.40
CA SER A 956 7.85 28.14 2.55
C SER A 956 9.14 27.34 2.33
N LEU A 957 10.29 27.84 2.81
CA LEU A 957 11.61 27.24 2.60
C LEU A 957 12.34 26.97 3.92
N GLY A 958 12.96 25.80 4.02
CA GLY A 958 13.86 25.44 5.12
C GLY A 958 15.16 24.84 4.61
N VAL A 959 16.26 25.16 5.29
CA VAL A 959 17.59 24.61 5.00
C VAL A 959 18.05 23.76 6.17
N ILE A 960 18.42 22.51 5.87
CA ILE A 960 18.90 21.54 6.84
C ILE A 960 20.35 21.22 6.51
N ALA A 961 21.26 21.53 7.43
CA ALA A 961 22.66 21.14 7.32
C ALA A 961 22.97 19.94 8.23
N LEU A 962 23.87 19.05 7.81
CA LEU A 962 24.26 17.92 8.68
C LEU A 962 25.05 18.36 9.93
N GLY A 963 25.91 19.38 9.79
CA GLY A 963 26.75 19.90 10.87
C GLY A 963 26.38 21.32 11.30
N MET A 964 26.59 21.64 12.59
CA MET A 964 26.31 22.97 13.15
C MET A 964 27.19 24.07 12.51
N ARG A 965 28.51 23.82 12.41
CA ARG A 965 29.44 24.76 11.74
C ARG A 965 29.04 25.07 10.30
N HIS A 966 28.48 24.09 9.58
CA HIS A 966 28.02 24.30 8.21
C HIS A 966 26.73 25.12 8.16
N ALA A 967 25.77 24.86 9.07
CA ALA A 967 24.56 25.69 9.22
C ALA A 967 24.90 27.16 9.51
N ASP A 968 25.81 27.42 10.46
CA ASP A 968 26.22 28.78 10.83
C ASP A 968 26.90 29.51 9.66
N ARG A 969 27.70 28.80 8.86
CA ARG A 969 28.32 29.35 7.65
C ARG A 969 27.30 29.69 6.56
N ILE A 970 26.28 28.86 6.37
CA ILE A 970 25.17 29.14 5.44
C ILE A 970 24.39 30.39 5.90
N ASP A 971 24.03 30.45 7.19
CA ASP A 971 23.31 31.61 7.75
C ASP A 971 24.11 32.91 7.62
N ALA A 972 25.41 32.87 7.94
CA ALA A 972 26.29 34.04 7.78
C ALA A 972 26.42 34.49 6.31
N ALA A 973 26.62 33.55 5.39
CA ALA A 973 26.72 33.85 3.96
C ALA A 973 25.40 34.39 3.39
N LEU A 974 24.25 33.85 3.82
CA LEU A 974 22.93 34.35 3.45
C LEU A 974 22.73 35.79 3.95
N ARG A 975 23.05 36.10 5.21
CA ARG A 975 22.95 37.46 5.76
C ARG A 975 23.80 38.45 4.99
N GLN A 976 25.00 38.06 4.56
CA GLN A 976 25.85 38.88 3.72
C GLN A 976 25.24 39.11 2.33
N ALA A 977 24.63 38.09 1.72
CA ALA A 977 23.96 38.23 0.43
C ALA A 977 22.70 39.11 0.51
N LEU A 978 21.93 39.05 1.59
CA LEU A 978 20.75 39.89 1.80
C LEU A 978 21.08 41.39 1.90
N ALA A 979 22.33 41.76 2.19
CA ALA A 979 22.76 43.16 2.22
C ALA A 979 22.61 43.88 0.87
N VAL A 980 22.54 43.15 -0.25
CA VAL A 980 22.37 43.70 -1.61
C VAL A 980 21.05 43.27 -2.29
N HIS A 981 20.21 42.49 -1.60
CA HIS A 981 18.94 41.96 -2.11
C HIS A 981 17.74 42.43 -1.25
N HIS A 982 17.53 43.75 -1.22
CA HIS A 982 16.47 44.37 -0.43
C HIS A 982 15.06 43.94 -0.86
N GLU A 983 14.89 43.55 -2.13
CA GLU A 983 13.63 43.08 -2.70
C GLU A 983 13.12 41.76 -2.11
N LEU A 984 13.96 41.04 -1.35
CA LEU A 984 13.62 39.74 -0.77
C LEU A 984 13.35 39.79 0.73
N GLU A 985 13.42 40.96 1.39
CA GLU A 985 13.31 41.08 2.86
C GLU A 985 12.01 40.46 3.41
N ASP A 986 10.87 40.64 2.73
CA ASP A 986 9.56 40.13 3.16
C ASP A 986 9.53 38.60 3.28
N PHE A 987 10.28 37.88 2.45
CA PHE A 987 10.34 36.41 2.50
C PHE A 987 11.04 35.89 3.77
N PHE A 988 11.97 36.67 4.31
CA PHE A 988 12.76 36.31 5.51
C PHE A 988 12.18 36.90 6.80
N ALA A 989 10.96 37.42 6.76
CA ALA A 989 10.28 37.95 7.93
C ALA A 989 9.98 36.84 8.96
N GLU A 990 10.29 37.12 10.23
CA GLU A 990 10.18 36.13 11.32
C GLU A 990 8.75 35.95 11.87
N ASP A 991 7.82 36.83 11.48
CA ASP A 991 6.41 36.86 11.87
C ASP A 991 5.50 36.11 10.88
N ALA A 992 6.06 35.58 9.79
CA ALA A 992 5.35 34.68 8.89
C ALA A 992 4.88 33.41 9.62
N ALA A 993 3.77 32.82 9.15
CA ALA A 993 3.22 31.59 9.74
C ALA A 993 4.19 30.40 9.66
N GLU A 994 4.95 30.29 8.56
CA GLU A 994 6.03 29.32 8.38
C GLU A 994 7.33 30.04 8.00
N PRO A 995 8.06 30.60 8.98
CA PRO A 995 9.21 31.45 8.70
C PRO A 995 10.37 30.67 8.09
N PHE A 996 11.20 31.33 7.27
CA PHE A 996 12.42 30.72 6.76
C PHE A 996 13.35 30.27 7.91
N PHE A 997 14.07 29.15 7.73
CA PHE A 997 15.08 28.72 8.70
C PHE A 997 16.31 28.09 8.05
N VAL A 998 17.45 28.19 8.77
CA VAL A 998 18.65 27.38 8.58
C VAL A 998 18.93 26.66 9.90
N LYS A 999 18.82 25.33 9.92
CA LYS A 999 18.99 24.51 11.15
C LYS A 999 19.87 23.30 10.86
N ASN A 1000 20.49 22.75 11.91
CA ASN A 1000 21.19 21.46 11.82
C ASN A 1000 20.24 20.28 12.12
N LEU A 1001 20.71 19.05 11.88
CA LEU A 1001 19.92 17.82 12.12
C LEU A 1001 19.31 17.71 13.51
N GLU A 1002 20.00 18.19 14.55
CA GLU A 1002 19.53 18.05 15.94
C GLU A 1002 18.40 19.01 16.30
N ARG A 1003 18.22 20.09 15.52
CA ARG A 1003 17.27 21.18 15.83
C ARG A 1003 16.05 21.22 14.93
N VAL A 1004 16.03 20.44 13.84
CA VAL A 1004 14.95 20.49 12.82
C VAL A 1004 13.70 19.67 13.17
N GLN A 1005 13.69 18.95 14.30
CA GLN A 1005 12.53 18.14 14.65
C GLN A 1005 11.31 19.00 14.95
N GLY A 1006 10.19 18.67 14.31
CA GLY A 1006 8.93 19.40 14.43
C GLY A 1006 8.76 20.50 13.38
N ASP A 1007 9.85 20.91 12.72
CA ASP A 1007 9.77 21.82 11.58
C ASP A 1007 9.31 21.10 10.31
N GLU A 1008 8.69 21.83 9.39
CA GLU A 1008 8.28 21.35 8.08
C GLU A 1008 8.12 22.52 7.11
N ARG A 1009 8.48 22.34 5.84
CA ARG A 1009 8.37 23.42 4.84
C ARG A 1009 7.93 22.85 3.50
N ASP A 1010 7.37 23.71 2.65
CA ASP A 1010 6.99 23.32 1.30
C ASP A 1010 8.21 22.81 0.52
N ALA A 1011 9.32 23.55 0.61
CA ALA A 1011 10.60 23.17 0.05
C ALA A 1011 11.67 22.99 1.15
N ILE A 1012 12.48 21.94 1.02
CA ILE A 1012 13.66 21.71 1.86
C ILE A 1012 14.91 21.64 0.99
N ILE A 1013 15.96 22.36 1.41
CA ILE A 1013 17.31 22.17 0.91
C ILE A 1013 18.07 21.39 2.00
N LEU A 1014 18.50 20.17 1.67
CA LEU A 1014 19.33 19.34 2.55
C LEU A 1014 20.79 19.45 2.09
N SER A 1015 21.64 20.11 2.88
CA SER A 1015 23.07 20.32 2.60
C SER A 1015 23.94 19.37 3.41
N ILE A 1016 24.79 18.60 2.73
CA ILE A 1016 25.63 17.57 3.35
C ILE A 1016 26.80 18.19 4.13
N GLY A 1017 27.47 19.17 3.55
CA GLY A 1017 28.57 19.93 4.15
C GLY A 1017 29.92 19.22 4.24
N TYR A 1018 29.96 17.89 4.06
CA TYR A 1018 31.19 17.08 4.14
C TYR A 1018 31.86 16.95 2.77
N GLY A 1019 33.19 17.08 2.75
CA GLY A 1019 33.99 17.02 1.52
C GLY A 1019 35.04 15.92 1.51
N LYS A 1020 35.62 15.69 0.32
CA LYS A 1020 36.85 14.91 0.15
C LYS A 1020 38.03 15.64 0.79
N HIS A 1021 38.95 14.89 1.37
CA HIS A 1021 40.18 15.43 1.97
C HIS A 1021 41.14 15.93 0.85
N PRO A 1022 42.13 16.81 1.14
CA PRO A 1022 43.10 17.30 0.14
C PRO A 1022 43.80 16.25 -0.74
N ASP A 1023 43.86 14.99 -0.31
CA ASP A 1023 44.41 13.86 -1.07
C ASP A 1023 43.38 13.21 -2.04
N GLY A 1024 42.19 13.81 -2.16
CA GLY A 1024 41.09 13.35 -3.02
C GLY A 1024 40.30 12.18 -2.44
N ARG A 1025 40.64 11.68 -1.25
CA ARG A 1025 39.97 10.52 -0.63
C ARG A 1025 38.85 10.93 0.33
N MET A 1026 37.84 10.08 0.42
CA MET A 1026 36.77 10.22 1.42
C MET A 1026 37.21 9.63 2.76
N ARG A 1027 37.10 10.40 3.85
CA ARG A 1027 37.40 9.93 5.22
C ARG A 1027 36.16 9.46 6.00
N TYR A 1028 34.96 9.60 5.44
CA TYR A 1028 33.68 9.18 6.02
C TYR A 1028 33.39 9.75 7.41
N GLN A 1029 33.95 10.91 7.74
CA GLN A 1029 33.74 11.61 9.01
C GLN A 1029 32.43 12.42 9.00
N TRP A 1030 31.29 11.75 8.85
CA TRP A 1030 29.96 12.37 8.71
C TRP A 1030 29.31 12.80 10.04
N GLY A 1031 30.14 13.22 10.99
CA GLY A 1031 29.74 13.81 12.28
C GLY A 1031 28.56 13.10 12.96
N PRO A 1032 27.42 13.77 13.20
CA PRO A 1032 26.29 13.20 13.95
C PRO A 1032 25.70 11.89 13.38
N LEU A 1033 25.93 11.57 12.11
CA LEU A 1033 25.42 10.34 11.48
C LEU A 1033 26.21 9.07 11.83
N LEU A 1034 27.44 9.22 12.35
CA LEU A 1034 28.27 8.10 12.81
C LEU A 1034 27.94 7.64 14.23
N ARG A 1035 27.18 8.46 14.97
CA ARG A 1035 26.72 8.20 16.33
C ARG A 1035 25.53 7.25 16.33
N ASP A 1036 25.24 6.67 17.49
CA ASP A 1036 24.04 5.83 17.66
C ASP A 1036 22.77 6.68 17.43
N GLY A 1037 21.78 6.09 16.76
CA GLY A 1037 20.60 6.80 16.26
C GLY A 1037 20.87 7.73 15.08
N GLY A 1038 22.01 7.61 14.38
CA GLY A 1038 22.31 8.38 13.16
C GLY A 1038 21.26 8.21 12.06
N GLU A 1039 20.66 7.04 11.94
CA GLU A 1039 19.56 6.75 11.01
C GLU A 1039 18.28 7.55 11.34
N ARG A 1040 18.00 7.78 12.64
CA ARG A 1040 16.86 8.60 13.10
C ARG A 1040 17.04 10.06 12.66
N ARG A 1041 18.29 10.60 12.73
CA ARG A 1041 18.63 11.96 12.27
C ARG A 1041 18.39 12.14 10.78
N LEU A 1042 18.86 11.21 9.96
CA LEU A 1042 18.67 11.29 8.51
C LEU A 1042 17.18 11.13 8.14
N ASN A 1043 16.46 10.22 8.78
CA ASN A 1043 15.01 10.06 8.60
C ASN A 1043 14.25 11.36 8.87
N VAL A 1044 14.59 12.03 9.98
CA VAL A 1044 14.01 13.31 10.34
C VAL A 1044 14.24 14.32 9.23
N ALA A 1045 15.45 14.45 8.68
CA ALA A 1045 15.74 15.40 7.62
C ALA A 1045 15.05 15.08 6.29
N ALA A 1046 15.06 13.82 5.88
CA ALA A 1046 14.47 13.36 4.61
C ALA A 1046 12.94 13.57 4.56
N THR A 1047 12.27 13.64 5.71
CA THR A 1047 10.80 13.72 5.81
C THR A 1047 10.24 15.12 6.10
N ARG A 1048 11.06 16.18 6.10
CA ARG A 1048 10.62 17.57 6.38
C ARG A 1048 9.93 18.27 5.21
N ALA A 1049 10.15 17.80 3.99
CA ALA A 1049 9.61 18.42 2.78
C ALA A 1049 8.15 18.03 2.52
N LYS A 1050 7.29 19.02 2.25
CA LYS A 1050 5.91 18.77 1.79
C LYS A 1050 5.82 18.65 0.27
N HIS A 1051 6.48 19.53 -0.48
CA HIS A 1051 6.38 19.58 -1.95
C HIS A 1051 7.63 19.09 -2.65
N ARG A 1052 8.82 19.51 -2.18
CA ARG A 1052 10.09 19.19 -2.85
C ARG A 1052 11.29 19.19 -1.93
N LEU A 1053 12.28 18.35 -2.27
CA LEU A 1053 13.57 18.28 -1.59
C LEU A 1053 14.71 18.40 -2.59
N THR A 1054 15.64 19.33 -2.32
CA THR A 1054 16.91 19.45 -3.04
C THR A 1054 18.05 19.01 -2.14
N LEU A 1055 18.72 17.92 -2.49
CA LEU A 1055 19.93 17.45 -1.83
C LEU A 1055 21.14 18.14 -2.47
N VAL A 1056 21.97 18.79 -1.67
CA VAL A 1056 23.22 19.44 -2.12
C VAL A 1056 24.40 18.75 -1.46
N SER A 1057 25.37 18.31 -2.27
CA SER A 1057 26.59 17.66 -1.79
C SER A 1057 27.77 17.90 -2.73
N SER A 1058 28.98 17.74 -2.22
CA SER A 1058 30.21 17.83 -3.00
C SER A 1058 30.63 16.52 -3.68
N PHE A 1059 29.86 15.45 -3.47
CA PHE A 1059 30.11 14.10 -3.96
C PHE A 1059 28.81 13.35 -4.28
N SER A 1060 28.90 12.33 -5.13
CA SER A 1060 27.79 11.45 -5.54
C SER A 1060 27.80 10.10 -4.81
N SER A 1061 26.76 9.29 -4.99
CA SER A 1061 26.74 7.91 -4.48
C SER A 1061 27.89 7.05 -5.04
N HIS A 1062 28.40 7.35 -6.25
CA HIS A 1062 29.53 6.64 -6.86
C HIS A 1062 30.87 6.93 -6.18
N ASP A 1063 30.98 8.03 -5.43
CA ASP A 1063 32.17 8.38 -4.66
C ASP A 1063 32.23 7.66 -3.29
N VAL A 1064 31.15 6.98 -2.90
CA VAL A 1064 31.01 6.32 -1.59
C VAL A 1064 31.31 4.83 -1.72
N ASP A 1065 32.38 4.40 -1.04
CA ASP A 1065 32.74 2.99 -0.88
C ASP A 1065 31.88 2.35 0.22
N ARG A 1066 30.92 1.51 -0.20
CA ARG A 1066 29.93 0.90 0.69
C ARG A 1066 30.54 -0.06 1.71
N ASP A 1067 31.67 -0.68 1.38
CA ASP A 1067 32.32 -1.65 2.27
C ASP A 1067 32.98 -0.96 3.47
N ARG A 1068 33.33 0.33 3.32
CA ARG A 1068 33.94 1.14 4.38
C ARG A 1068 32.92 1.83 5.30
N VAL A 1069 31.63 1.81 4.95
CA VAL A 1069 30.56 2.46 5.71
C VAL A 1069 29.86 1.41 6.59
N THR A 1070 30.19 1.39 7.89
CA THR A 1070 29.70 0.34 8.82
C THR A 1070 28.51 0.78 9.67
N LYS A 1071 28.45 2.06 10.06
CA LYS A 1071 27.39 2.61 10.92
C LYS A 1071 26.07 2.76 10.16
N ALA A 1072 24.95 2.48 10.84
CA ALA A 1072 23.62 2.45 10.23
C ALA A 1072 23.22 3.78 9.56
N GLY A 1073 23.37 4.91 10.26
CA GLY A 1073 23.08 6.24 9.71
C GLY A 1073 23.93 6.58 8.48
N ALA A 1074 25.19 6.18 8.48
CA ALA A 1074 26.11 6.38 7.36
C ALA A 1074 25.72 5.53 6.15
N ARG A 1075 25.36 4.25 6.34
CA ARG A 1075 24.84 3.39 5.25
C ARG A 1075 23.57 3.96 4.65
N LEU A 1076 22.66 4.44 5.51
CA LEU A 1076 21.41 5.05 5.07
C LEU A 1076 21.66 6.33 4.24
N LEU A 1077 22.67 7.13 4.57
CA LEU A 1077 23.05 8.29 3.74
C LEU A 1077 23.55 7.87 2.36
N ALA A 1078 24.36 6.81 2.27
CA ALA A 1078 24.84 6.28 0.99
C ALA A 1078 23.66 5.81 0.10
N ASP A 1079 22.72 5.08 0.68
CA ASP A 1079 21.49 4.65 0.01
C ASP A 1079 20.62 5.85 -0.39
N TYR A 1080 20.55 6.88 0.45
CA TYR A 1080 19.75 8.09 0.17
C TYR A 1080 20.35 8.95 -0.95
N LEU A 1081 21.68 9.04 -1.05
CA LEU A 1081 22.36 9.71 -2.17
C LEU A 1081 22.04 9.03 -3.50
N GLU A 1082 22.02 7.69 -3.53
CA GLU A 1082 21.62 6.93 -4.72
C GLU A 1082 20.15 7.18 -5.06
N TYR A 1083 19.26 7.12 -4.08
CA TYR A 1083 17.83 7.35 -4.25
C TYR A 1083 17.50 8.78 -4.71
N ALA A 1084 18.17 9.80 -4.15
CA ALA A 1084 18.02 11.18 -4.58
C ALA A 1084 18.60 11.41 -5.98
N GLY A 1085 19.72 10.74 -6.31
CA GLY A 1085 20.31 10.74 -7.63
C GLY A 1085 19.42 10.12 -8.72
N SER A 1086 18.57 9.16 -8.37
CA SER A 1086 17.58 8.56 -9.29
C SER A 1086 16.26 9.34 -9.40
N GLY A 1087 16.15 10.50 -8.76
CA GLY A 1087 14.92 11.30 -8.71
C GLY A 1087 13.79 10.64 -7.89
N GLY A 1088 14.16 9.74 -6.96
CA GLY A 1088 13.22 9.02 -6.10
C GLY A 1088 12.61 7.78 -6.74
N THR A 1089 13.24 7.22 -7.77
CA THR A 1089 12.80 5.95 -8.39
C THR A 1089 13.47 4.78 -7.66
N PRO A 1090 12.71 3.86 -7.02
CA PRO A 1090 13.29 2.69 -6.38
C PRO A 1090 14.01 1.79 -7.40
N VAL A 1091 15.15 1.20 -7.01
CA VAL A 1091 15.94 0.28 -7.85
C VAL A 1091 15.13 -0.96 -8.27
N ASP A 1092 14.15 -1.37 -7.47
CA ASP A 1092 13.27 -2.53 -7.71
C ASP A 1092 11.90 -2.18 -8.34
N ALA A 1093 11.67 -0.94 -8.76
CA ALA A 1093 10.38 -0.51 -9.34
C ALA A 1093 10.07 -1.09 -10.73
N GLY A 1094 10.90 -2.00 -11.24
CA GLY A 1094 10.73 -2.71 -12.52
C GLY A 1094 9.71 -3.86 -12.49
N GLY A 1095 9.09 -4.15 -11.35
CA GLY A 1095 8.03 -5.15 -11.25
C GLY A 1095 6.68 -4.62 -11.76
N ALA A 1096 6.53 -4.44 -13.07
CA ALA A 1096 5.19 -4.33 -13.65
C ALA A 1096 4.45 -5.64 -13.35
N SER A 1097 3.59 -5.63 -12.33
CA SER A 1097 2.71 -6.76 -12.06
C SER A 1097 1.94 -7.06 -13.35
N ALA A 1098 1.85 -8.34 -13.72
CA ALA A 1098 0.99 -8.73 -14.83
C ALA A 1098 -0.42 -8.21 -14.54
N LEU A 1099 -0.98 -7.43 -15.47
CA LEU A 1099 -2.33 -6.90 -15.36
C LEU A 1099 -3.31 -8.06 -15.34
N ASP A 1100 -4.31 -8.00 -14.48
CA ASP A 1100 -5.41 -8.94 -14.56
C ASP A 1100 -6.23 -8.68 -15.85
N PRO A 1101 -7.06 -9.64 -16.31
CA PRO A 1101 -7.76 -9.46 -17.57
C PRO A 1101 -8.79 -8.32 -17.59
N PHE A 1102 -9.36 -7.95 -16.44
CA PHE A 1102 -10.19 -6.75 -16.31
C PHE A 1102 -9.34 -5.49 -16.53
N GLU A 1103 -8.19 -5.42 -15.87
CA GLU A 1103 -7.26 -4.29 -16.00
C GLU A 1103 -6.73 -4.13 -17.42
N ALA A 1104 -6.34 -5.25 -18.05
CA ALA A 1104 -5.93 -5.28 -19.45
C ALA A 1104 -7.05 -4.79 -20.37
N SER A 1105 -8.30 -5.24 -20.14
CA SER A 1105 -9.45 -4.75 -20.90
C SER A 1105 -9.67 -3.24 -20.73
N VAL A 1106 -9.46 -2.66 -19.54
CA VAL A 1106 -9.60 -1.22 -19.32
C VAL A 1106 -8.53 -0.46 -20.10
N ARG A 1107 -7.26 -0.83 -19.92
CA ARG A 1107 -6.12 -0.22 -20.62
C ARG A 1107 -6.30 -0.26 -22.14
N ASP A 1108 -6.57 -1.44 -22.69
CA ASP A 1108 -6.61 -1.65 -24.14
C ASP A 1108 -7.78 -0.89 -24.78
N ARG A 1109 -8.94 -0.87 -24.12
CA ARG A 1109 -10.08 -0.10 -24.63
C ARG A 1109 -9.86 1.41 -24.54
N LEU A 1110 -9.26 1.92 -23.48
CA LEU A 1110 -8.93 3.35 -23.37
C LEU A 1110 -7.89 3.79 -24.41
N ALA A 1111 -6.91 2.93 -24.71
CA ALA A 1111 -5.91 3.18 -25.74
C ALA A 1111 -6.56 3.35 -27.13
N LEU A 1112 -7.63 2.60 -27.46
CA LEU A 1112 -8.39 2.77 -28.71
C LEU A 1112 -9.04 4.15 -28.86
N PHE A 1113 -9.28 4.86 -27.75
CA PHE A 1113 -9.81 6.23 -27.75
C PHE A 1113 -8.72 7.31 -27.62
N GLY A 1114 -7.43 6.93 -27.74
CA GLY A 1114 -6.30 7.85 -27.65
C GLY A 1114 -5.99 8.31 -26.22
N ILE A 1115 -6.49 7.61 -25.20
CA ILE A 1115 -6.22 7.90 -23.79
C ILE A 1115 -5.11 6.97 -23.32
N THR A 1116 -3.91 7.54 -23.13
CA THR A 1116 -2.77 6.80 -22.57
C THR A 1116 -2.90 6.71 -21.06
N VAL A 1117 -2.97 5.49 -20.56
CA VAL A 1117 -3.03 5.21 -19.12
C VAL A 1117 -1.84 4.39 -18.65
N VAL A 1118 -1.39 4.68 -17.43
CA VAL A 1118 -0.32 3.97 -16.74
C VAL A 1118 -0.98 3.14 -15.64
N PRO A 1119 -1.01 1.81 -15.75
CA PRO A 1119 -1.61 0.97 -14.73
C PRO A 1119 -0.73 0.93 -13.47
N GLN A 1120 -1.36 0.71 -12.32
CA GLN A 1120 -0.67 0.51 -11.03
C GLN A 1120 0.35 1.62 -10.73
N TYR A 1121 -0.06 2.87 -10.94
CA TYR A 1121 0.79 4.05 -10.83
C TYR A 1121 1.11 4.38 -9.38
N GLY A 1122 2.42 4.48 -9.10
CA GLY A 1122 2.99 4.85 -7.81
C GLY A 1122 4.24 4.04 -7.47
N VAL A 1123 4.92 4.40 -6.38
CA VAL A 1123 6.10 3.71 -5.83
C VAL A 1123 5.85 3.15 -4.42
N GLY A 1124 4.78 3.57 -3.75
CA GLY A 1124 4.39 3.10 -2.43
C GLY A 1124 3.56 1.81 -2.42
N GLY A 1125 3.03 1.50 -1.23
CA GLY A 1125 2.17 0.33 -1.02
C GLY A 1125 0.78 0.47 -1.64
N PHE A 1126 0.25 1.70 -1.73
CA PHE A 1126 -0.95 1.99 -2.50
C PHE A 1126 -0.58 2.46 -3.90
N ARG A 1127 -1.34 2.00 -4.89
CA ARG A 1127 -1.16 2.34 -6.30
C ARG A 1127 -2.50 2.74 -6.88
N VAL A 1128 -2.50 3.80 -7.70
CA VAL A 1128 -3.67 4.16 -8.50
C VAL A 1128 -3.83 3.13 -9.60
N ASP A 1129 -5.02 2.52 -9.72
CA ASP A 1129 -5.23 1.42 -10.66
C ASP A 1129 -4.89 1.84 -12.10
N PHE A 1130 -5.33 3.03 -12.54
CA PHE A 1130 -4.86 3.65 -13.78
C PHE A 1130 -4.69 5.17 -13.65
N ALA A 1131 -3.53 5.69 -14.04
CA ALA A 1131 -3.26 7.11 -14.16
C ALA A 1131 -3.28 7.53 -15.64
N ALA A 1132 -4.21 8.41 -16.05
CA ALA A 1132 -4.23 8.97 -17.39
C ALA A 1132 -3.27 10.15 -17.52
N THR A 1133 -2.49 10.19 -18.59
CA THR A 1133 -1.50 11.25 -18.87
C THR A 1133 -2.11 12.42 -19.63
N HIS A 1134 -1.63 13.64 -19.39
CA HIS A 1134 -2.00 14.79 -20.21
C HIS A 1134 -1.52 14.61 -21.66
N PRO A 1135 -2.34 14.90 -22.69
CA PRO A 1135 -2.00 14.58 -24.09
C PRO A 1135 -0.85 15.42 -24.65
N ARG A 1136 -0.61 16.62 -24.10
CA ARG A 1136 0.49 17.53 -24.52
C ARG A 1136 1.67 17.57 -23.54
N ASP A 1137 1.55 16.89 -22.40
CA ASP A 1137 2.59 16.83 -21.37
C ASP A 1137 2.58 15.42 -20.73
N PRO A 1138 3.26 14.44 -21.35
CA PRO A 1138 3.29 13.07 -20.82
C PRO A 1138 3.94 12.94 -19.43
N GLY A 1139 4.63 13.99 -18.95
CA GLY A 1139 5.19 14.08 -17.61
C GLY A 1139 4.15 14.37 -16.53
N ARG A 1140 2.92 14.73 -16.91
CA ARG A 1140 1.84 15.10 -15.99
C ARG A 1140 0.66 14.14 -16.10
N MET A 1141 0.25 13.60 -14.95
CA MET A 1141 -0.98 12.84 -14.81
C MET A 1141 -2.15 13.77 -14.54
N VAL A 1142 -3.32 13.46 -15.09
CA VAL A 1142 -4.52 14.32 -14.99
C VAL A 1142 -5.70 13.62 -14.33
N LEU A 1143 -5.87 12.32 -14.56
CA LEU A 1143 -7.02 11.55 -14.06
C LEU A 1143 -6.55 10.27 -13.38
N ALA A 1144 -6.93 10.11 -12.11
CA ALA A 1144 -6.83 8.88 -11.35
C ALA A 1144 -8.12 8.08 -11.56
N ILE A 1145 -8.00 6.89 -12.15
CA ILE A 1145 -9.11 5.95 -12.35
C ILE A 1145 -8.91 4.81 -11.35
N GLU A 1146 -9.88 4.62 -10.47
CA GLU A 1146 -9.87 3.51 -9.52
C GLU A 1146 -11.05 2.58 -9.71
N ALA A 1147 -10.76 1.29 -9.73
CA ALA A 1147 -11.72 0.21 -9.79
C ALA A 1147 -12.13 -0.27 -8.39
N ASP A 1148 -13.18 -1.09 -8.30
CA ASP A 1148 -13.60 -1.82 -7.10
C ASP A 1148 -12.90 -3.19 -6.96
N GLY A 1149 -11.63 -3.26 -7.37
CA GLY A 1149 -10.76 -4.44 -7.32
C GLY A 1149 -10.15 -4.73 -5.93
N PRO A 1150 -9.03 -5.49 -5.85
CA PRO A 1150 -8.40 -5.88 -4.59
C PRO A 1150 -8.06 -4.70 -3.66
N SER A 1151 -7.50 -3.61 -4.20
CA SER A 1151 -7.17 -2.38 -3.43
C SER A 1151 -8.39 -1.73 -2.77
N TYR A 1152 -9.56 -1.81 -3.42
CA TYR A 1152 -10.83 -1.32 -2.86
C TYR A 1152 -11.36 -2.25 -1.77
N ARG A 1153 -11.27 -3.57 -1.96
CA ARG A 1153 -11.64 -4.59 -0.97
C ARG A 1153 -10.78 -4.51 0.31
N ASP A 1154 -9.48 -4.34 0.16
CA ASP A 1154 -8.52 -4.36 1.28
C ASP A 1154 -8.58 -3.08 2.14
N SER A 1155 -9.38 -2.10 1.71
CA SER A 1155 -9.68 -0.91 2.52
C SER A 1155 -10.57 -1.26 3.70
N ARG A 1156 -10.13 -0.89 4.91
CA ARG A 1156 -10.79 -1.28 6.16
C ARG A 1156 -12.13 -0.58 6.42
N SER A 1157 -12.37 0.60 5.85
CA SER A 1157 -13.61 1.37 6.08
C SER A 1157 -14.24 1.89 4.80
N THR A 1158 -15.57 2.04 4.80
CA THR A 1158 -16.33 2.68 3.71
C THR A 1158 -15.87 4.12 3.48
N ARG A 1159 -15.59 4.85 4.57
CA ARG A 1159 -15.10 6.24 4.50
C ARG A 1159 -13.74 6.32 3.79
N ASP A 1160 -12.82 5.38 4.06
CA ASP A 1160 -11.50 5.32 3.44
C ASP A 1160 -11.63 5.11 1.91
N ARG A 1161 -12.39 4.09 1.49
CA ARG A 1161 -12.47 3.65 0.08
C ARG A 1161 -13.36 4.53 -0.79
N ASP A 1162 -14.48 5.02 -0.24
CA ASP A 1162 -15.48 5.74 -1.01
C ASP A 1162 -15.32 7.26 -0.92
N ARG A 1163 -14.69 7.81 0.13
CA ARG A 1163 -14.50 9.27 0.29
C ARG A 1163 -13.05 9.72 0.42
N LEU A 1164 -12.35 9.33 1.50
CA LEU A 1164 -11.06 9.94 1.88
C LEU A 1164 -9.97 9.72 0.84
N ARG A 1165 -9.90 8.53 0.23
CA ARG A 1165 -8.92 8.24 -0.83
C ARG A 1165 -9.08 9.18 -2.02
N LYS A 1166 -10.33 9.35 -2.48
CA LYS A 1166 -10.69 10.28 -3.56
C LYS A 1166 -10.29 11.70 -3.20
N GLU A 1167 -10.75 12.21 -2.05
CA GLU A 1167 -10.49 13.59 -1.62
C GLU A 1167 -8.99 13.85 -1.38
N HIS A 1168 -8.24 12.84 -0.96
CA HIS A 1168 -6.80 12.95 -0.82
C HIS A 1168 -6.09 13.05 -2.17
N LEU A 1169 -6.43 12.20 -3.14
CA LEU A 1169 -5.90 12.32 -4.52
C LEU A 1169 -6.29 13.67 -5.14
N GLU A 1170 -7.52 14.13 -4.95
CA GLU A 1170 -7.96 15.47 -5.43
C GLU A 1170 -7.14 16.60 -4.80
N ARG A 1171 -6.81 16.53 -3.50
CA ARG A 1171 -5.88 17.48 -2.84
C ARG A 1171 -4.46 17.44 -3.41
N LEU A 1172 -4.02 16.31 -3.94
CA LEU A 1172 -2.74 16.16 -4.63
C LEU A 1172 -2.77 16.68 -6.09
N GLY A 1173 -3.93 17.15 -6.56
CA GLY A 1173 -4.13 17.74 -7.88
C GLY A 1173 -4.71 16.79 -8.93
N TRP A 1174 -5.14 15.58 -8.54
CA TRP A 1174 -5.77 14.64 -9.45
C TRP A 1174 -7.22 15.00 -9.71
N SER A 1175 -7.69 14.85 -10.95
CA SER A 1175 -9.11 14.53 -11.16
C SER A 1175 -9.34 13.05 -10.81
N PHE A 1176 -10.51 12.70 -10.27
CA PHE A 1176 -10.79 11.33 -9.85
C PHE A 1176 -12.00 10.74 -10.58
N HIS A 1177 -11.89 9.48 -11.00
CA HIS A 1177 -12.99 8.71 -11.57
C HIS A 1177 -13.10 7.32 -10.94
N ARG A 1178 -14.27 6.98 -10.38
CA ARG A 1178 -14.58 5.64 -9.87
C ARG A 1178 -15.11 4.78 -11.02
N LEU A 1179 -14.52 3.61 -11.22
CA LEU A 1179 -14.95 2.61 -12.18
C LEU A 1179 -15.49 1.38 -11.45
N TRP A 1180 -16.75 1.03 -11.65
CA TRP A 1180 -17.30 -0.22 -11.09
C TRP A 1180 -17.06 -1.38 -12.08
N SER A 1181 -16.27 -2.37 -11.71
CA SER A 1181 -15.98 -3.58 -12.51
C SER A 1181 -17.26 -4.28 -12.95
N THR A 1182 -18.28 -4.31 -12.10
CA THR A 1182 -19.59 -4.85 -12.44
C THR A 1182 -20.26 -4.04 -13.56
N ASN A 1183 -20.17 -2.71 -13.56
CA ASN A 1183 -20.73 -1.89 -14.63
C ASN A 1183 -19.92 -2.06 -15.92
N TRP A 1184 -18.59 -2.08 -15.82
CA TRP A 1184 -17.69 -2.32 -16.95
C TRP A 1184 -17.95 -3.67 -17.62
N PHE A 1185 -18.16 -4.73 -16.83
CA PHE A 1185 -18.45 -6.07 -17.33
C PHE A 1185 -19.78 -6.11 -18.12
N HIS A 1186 -20.83 -5.45 -17.64
CA HIS A 1186 -22.15 -5.50 -18.27
C HIS A 1186 -22.31 -4.52 -19.44
N ASN A 1187 -21.78 -3.29 -19.33
CA ASN A 1187 -21.91 -2.26 -20.37
C ASN A 1187 -20.63 -1.42 -20.48
N PRO A 1188 -19.56 -1.98 -21.08
CA PRO A 1188 -18.28 -1.28 -21.18
C PRO A 1188 -18.36 -0.03 -22.05
N GLN A 1189 -19.22 0.00 -23.08
CA GLN A 1189 -19.35 1.16 -23.97
C GLN A 1189 -19.84 2.41 -23.21
N ARG A 1190 -20.80 2.24 -22.30
CA ARG A 1190 -21.31 3.34 -21.46
C ARG A 1190 -20.23 3.85 -20.50
N GLU A 1191 -19.52 2.94 -19.84
CA GLU A 1191 -18.48 3.31 -18.87
C GLU A 1191 -17.27 3.99 -19.57
N ILE A 1192 -16.92 3.56 -20.78
CA ILE A 1192 -15.93 4.26 -21.62
C ILE A 1192 -16.38 5.69 -21.93
N ALA A 1193 -17.65 5.90 -22.29
CA ALA A 1193 -18.15 7.25 -22.57
C ALA A 1193 -18.06 8.16 -21.34
N LYS A 1194 -18.39 7.66 -20.14
CA LYS A 1194 -18.23 8.38 -18.87
C LYS A 1194 -16.76 8.71 -18.58
N LEU A 1195 -15.88 7.72 -18.73
CA LEU A 1195 -14.42 7.88 -18.54
C LEU A 1195 -13.85 8.93 -19.49
N ARG A 1196 -14.25 8.90 -20.76
CA ARG A 1196 -13.82 9.87 -21.76
C ARG A 1196 -14.24 11.29 -21.37
N ALA A 1197 -15.50 11.48 -20.98
CA ALA A 1197 -15.98 12.78 -20.54
C ALA A 1197 -15.24 13.28 -19.29
N ALA A 1198 -14.91 12.38 -18.35
CA ALA A 1198 -14.12 12.72 -17.17
C ALA A 1198 -12.67 13.09 -17.54
N TYR A 1199 -12.07 12.38 -18.50
CA TYR A 1199 -10.72 12.68 -19.00
C TYR A 1199 -10.65 14.01 -19.75
N GLU A 1200 -11.60 14.28 -20.65
CA GLU A 1200 -11.69 15.55 -21.38
C GLU A 1200 -11.80 16.72 -20.40
N ARG A 1201 -12.68 16.60 -19.38
CA ARG A 1201 -12.80 17.61 -18.31
C ARG A 1201 -11.51 17.76 -17.51
N ALA A 1202 -10.88 16.66 -17.11
CA ALA A 1202 -9.62 16.69 -16.36
C ALA A 1202 -8.50 17.41 -17.15
N VAL A 1203 -8.44 17.21 -18.46
CA VAL A 1203 -7.48 17.90 -19.34
C VAL A 1203 -7.80 19.39 -19.45
N GLU A 1204 -9.07 19.78 -19.52
CA GLU A 1204 -9.50 21.19 -19.57
C GLU A 1204 -9.25 21.95 -18.25
N GLU A 1205 -9.53 21.32 -17.11
CA GLU A 1205 -9.35 21.90 -15.76
C GLU A 1205 -7.87 21.98 -15.35
N THR A 1206 -6.98 21.29 -16.06
CA THR A 1206 -5.55 21.28 -15.81
C THR A 1206 -4.89 22.47 -16.53
N PRO A 1207 -4.51 23.57 -15.83
CA PRO A 1207 -3.89 24.72 -16.48
C PRO A 1207 -2.57 24.30 -17.13
N MET A 1208 -2.35 24.67 -18.39
CA MET A 1208 -1.05 24.53 -19.04
C MET A 1208 -0.02 25.30 -18.22
N ALA A 1209 1.10 24.66 -17.90
CA ALA A 1209 2.29 25.41 -17.51
C ALA A 1209 2.60 26.40 -18.65
N ALA A 1210 2.81 27.67 -18.31
CA ALA A 1210 3.25 28.65 -19.30
C ALA A 1210 4.52 28.11 -19.97
N PRO A 1211 4.62 28.07 -21.31
CA PRO A 1211 5.83 27.64 -21.99
C PRO A 1211 6.91 28.69 -21.73
N GLY A 1212 7.76 28.47 -20.73
CA GLY A 1212 8.78 29.44 -20.37
C GLY A 1212 9.48 29.25 -19.02
N THR A 1213 9.88 28.03 -18.64
CA THR A 1213 10.99 27.82 -17.68
C THR A 1213 11.57 26.41 -17.86
N ASP A 1214 11.97 26.04 -19.08
CA ASP A 1214 12.90 24.91 -19.25
C ASP A 1214 14.32 25.40 -18.98
N LEU A 1215 14.88 24.85 -17.90
CA LEU A 1215 16.31 24.84 -17.60
C LEU A 1215 17.05 23.95 -18.63
N GLU A 1216 17.06 24.35 -19.90
CA GLU A 1216 17.98 23.78 -20.90
C GLU A 1216 19.02 24.82 -21.32
N ARG A 1217 20.06 24.95 -20.50
CA ARG A 1217 21.42 25.20 -20.99
C ARG A 1217 22.36 24.18 -20.35
N ARG A 1218 22.42 22.99 -20.94
CA ARG A 1218 23.66 22.20 -20.84
C ARG A 1218 24.73 22.96 -21.61
N PRO A 1219 25.86 23.38 -20.99
CA PRO A 1219 26.97 23.89 -21.77
C PRO A 1219 27.59 22.74 -22.56
N SER A 1220 27.61 22.87 -23.89
CA SER A 1220 28.36 21.98 -24.78
C SER A 1220 29.84 21.96 -24.35
N PRO A 1221 30.52 20.81 -24.34
CA PRO A 1221 31.96 20.77 -24.08
C PRO A 1221 32.70 21.51 -25.21
N PRO A 1222 33.79 22.24 -24.90
CA PRO A 1222 34.56 22.93 -25.92
C PRO A 1222 35.21 21.90 -26.85
N GLY A 1223 34.91 22.00 -28.15
CA GLY A 1223 35.55 21.21 -29.19
C GLY A 1223 37.07 21.45 -29.16
N GLY A 1224 37.83 20.36 -29.07
CA GLY A 1224 39.27 20.37 -29.25
C GLY A 1224 39.67 20.73 -30.68
N PRO A 1225 40.89 21.27 -30.89
CA PRO A 1225 41.32 21.77 -32.19
C PRO A 1225 41.57 20.61 -33.17
N SER A 1226 40.99 20.77 -34.35
CA SER A 1226 41.33 20.04 -35.57
C SER A 1226 42.71 20.46 -36.08
N ASP A 1227 43.54 19.49 -36.48
CA ASP A 1227 44.37 19.51 -37.71
C ASP A 1227 45.29 18.27 -37.76
N PRO A 1228 45.71 17.78 -38.95
CA PRO A 1228 45.13 17.87 -40.30
C PRO A 1228 44.58 16.53 -40.84
#